data_AF-A0AA36IHD2-F1
#
_entry.id   AF-A0AA36IHD2-F1
#
_cell.length_a   1.000
_cell.length_b   1.000
_cell.length_c   1.000
_cell.angle_alpha   90.00
_cell.angle_beta   90.00
_cell.angle_gamma   90.00
#
_symmetry.space_group_name_H-M   'P 1'
#
loop_
_entity.id
_entity.type
_entity.pdbx_description
1 polymer ?
#
loop_
_entity_poly.entity_id
_entity_poly.type
_entity_poly.pdbx_seq_one_letter_code
_entity_poly.pdbx_strand_id
1 'polypeptide(L)'
;MAHVRRALQQSSRLWSARQAALASRWSNAFPSFQVHETRHSERPVEADMLSMLAIGSVVGTVTVTAAWLLRRPQDAPILARISPKDLQYLCEGRSYVLCKSKDGLLQLKKQSAASWEQHVLLQRALARWFPGAVSVPQILRVPASDVRALDAQILASRPADQRKQRLDLSADGTGGVQRVQVLRKEDLLCATCSLELWPGCGVREMEGLPSRHAMMGPASSRDLNLELFSDSCASAISASLQGQSSLHCEIFAEATPVLGDAQKFQEFMQQLGVSVEQLSKGAAAVLSNPLKELKKLQAMAAGNAERYAGEMLTQLHVRGGQAAVDAVNGTPVLEQAMARASGWTDDLCASRQEQEAVKLLAKSKWNKRQVEEAQRWLALFLLGRAAFHAKVLVNFTQEHLKIKNNTGPNADGWGGQFMADVSTGLKMMKLHPDIFHVDFMTQEQATEKRLAKNHLTFDFWGDVSIALMNGKPALARRIQKIQKNPNLRHHPGWDYYEWVMHKSRYMKQCSKAGIPMIDTIHVEKGFNAREVLKKIVAKGWDKFFVKPGYMSFFGAGVINGKTQDFVDNIEPLLQYEAENKHQKEFLVQPYMLKPNGNVFDEIRNFFIDGEWAYSVYTDGVDYDGFWEQPEGKLKEACKKLAIRVMEQIKKVNKWEGKPMNTLLNRIDIGVIPDKSKKDGFRIFVNEIEPQMTTWLGRYCPFVIQDRMAEACVKHAREMLKRSLAARRKMPSPDKVRKLLAILDERLDD
;
A
#
# COMPACT_ATOMS: atom_id res chain seq x y z
N MET A 1 32.29 47.74 3.59
CA MET A 1 32.32 46.44 2.87
C MET A 1 33.65 45.68 3.00
N ALA A 2 34.83 46.32 2.91
CA ALA A 2 36.12 45.62 3.04
C ALA A 2 36.34 44.94 4.41
N HIS A 3 35.85 45.53 5.50
CA HIS A 3 35.92 44.94 6.85
C HIS A 3 35.03 43.70 7.03
N VAL A 4 33.87 43.65 6.37
CA VAL A 4 32.97 42.49 6.40
C VAL A 4 33.57 41.31 5.62
N ARG A 5 34.26 41.58 4.49
CA ARG A 5 35.02 40.55 3.76
C ARG A 5 36.16 39.95 4.59
N ARG A 6 36.88 40.77 5.37
CA ARG A 6 37.94 40.26 6.27
C ARG A 6 37.39 39.41 7.40
N ALA A 7 36.28 39.80 8.02
CA ALA A 7 35.65 39.03 9.10
C ALA A 7 35.14 37.67 8.62
N LEU A 8 34.58 37.59 7.41
CA LEU A 8 34.13 36.34 6.79
C LEU A 8 35.30 35.43 6.38
N GLN A 9 36.41 35.99 5.89
CA GLN A 9 37.61 35.22 5.58
C GLN A 9 38.30 34.67 6.84
N GLN A 10 38.33 35.42 7.95
CA GLN A 10 38.86 34.92 9.22
C GLN A 10 37.99 33.80 9.81
N SER A 11 36.66 33.93 9.72
CA SER A 11 35.72 32.91 10.21
C SER A 11 35.80 31.61 9.41
N SER A 12 35.97 31.70 8.08
CA SER A 12 36.19 30.54 7.22
C SER A 12 37.49 29.78 7.54
N ARG A 13 38.58 30.50 7.80
CA ARG A 13 39.87 29.88 8.17
C ARG A 13 39.81 29.18 9.53
N LEU A 14 39.13 29.77 10.51
CA LEU A 14 38.94 29.16 11.84
C LEU A 14 38.07 27.89 11.77
N TRP A 15 37.11 27.84 10.85
CA TRP A 15 36.27 26.66 10.67
C TRP A 15 37.01 25.49 9.99
N SER A 16 37.81 25.78 8.96
CA SER A 16 38.65 24.77 8.30
C SER A 16 39.72 24.18 9.22
N ALA A 17 40.33 25.01 10.08
CA ALA A 17 41.30 24.53 11.08
C ALA A 17 40.65 23.61 12.13
N ARG A 18 39.40 23.87 12.51
CA ARG A 18 38.63 23.03 13.45
C ARG A 18 38.26 21.67 12.85
N GLN A 19 37.93 21.61 11.55
CA GLN A 19 37.65 20.34 10.87
C GLN A 19 38.90 19.48 10.69
N ALA A 20 40.06 20.08 10.38
CA ALA A 20 41.33 19.35 10.29
C ALA A 20 41.77 18.75 11.64
N ALA A 21 41.56 19.46 12.75
CA ALA A 21 41.87 18.97 14.09
C ALA A 21 40.91 17.87 14.60
N LEU A 22 39.69 17.80 14.05
CA LEU A 22 38.73 16.73 14.33
C LEU A 22 39.03 15.47 13.53
N ALA A 23 39.50 15.61 12.28
CA ALA A 23 39.90 14.49 11.44
C ALA A 23 41.17 13.78 11.97
N SER A 24 42.13 14.51 12.54
CA SER A 24 43.36 13.91 13.10
C SER A 24 43.14 13.21 14.46
N ARG A 25 42.00 13.42 15.12
CA ARG A 25 41.65 12.77 16.40
C ARG A 25 40.96 11.42 16.22
N TRP A 26 40.49 11.08 15.03
CA TRP A 26 39.79 9.82 14.74
C TRP A 26 40.69 8.73 14.15
N SER A 27 41.94 9.05 13.76
CA SER A 27 42.88 8.10 13.17
C SER A 27 43.75 7.33 14.18
N ASN A 28 43.59 7.54 15.49
CA ASN A 28 44.47 6.98 16.54
C ASN A 28 43.79 6.02 17.53
N ALA A 29 42.65 5.42 17.19
CA ALA A 29 42.01 4.42 18.02
C ALA A 29 41.59 3.22 17.18
N PHE A 30 42.49 2.24 17.03
CA PHE A 30 42.24 0.79 17.11
C PHE A 30 43.55 0.03 16.80
N PRO A 31 44.00 -0.90 17.67
CA PRO A 31 45.27 -1.59 17.50
C PRO A 31 45.15 -2.81 16.56
N SER A 32 46.26 -3.04 15.86
CA SER A 32 46.60 -4.19 15.02
C SER A 32 46.39 -5.55 15.69
N PHE A 33 45.82 -6.51 14.96
CA PHE A 33 45.94 -7.94 15.25
C PHE A 33 46.60 -8.67 14.07
N GLN A 34 47.59 -9.50 14.42
CA GLN A 34 48.48 -10.25 13.55
C GLN A 34 47.84 -11.51 12.97
N VAL A 35 48.37 -11.89 11.81
CA VAL A 35 48.05 -13.06 11.00
C VAL A 35 48.74 -14.31 11.55
N HIS A 36 48.03 -15.44 11.59
CA HIS A 36 48.63 -16.78 11.64
C HIS A 36 48.18 -17.61 10.44
N GLU A 37 49.14 -18.15 9.71
CA GLU A 37 49.00 -19.14 8.64
C GLU A 37 48.69 -20.54 9.19
N THR A 38 47.77 -21.26 8.54
CA THR A 38 47.83 -22.73 8.39
C THR A 38 47.17 -23.19 7.08
N ARG A 39 47.72 -24.27 6.52
CA ARG A 39 47.48 -24.80 5.15
C ARG A 39 46.32 -25.82 5.05
N HIS A 40 45.74 -25.86 3.85
CA HIS A 40 45.10 -26.95 3.07
C HIS A 40 43.91 -27.77 3.62
N SER A 41 42.75 -27.67 2.93
CA SER A 41 42.09 -28.80 2.22
C SER A 41 40.90 -28.35 1.32
N GLU A 42 41.03 -28.62 0.02
CA GLU A 42 40.03 -29.06 -0.99
C GLU A 42 38.54 -28.58 -0.98
N ARG A 43 38.21 -27.69 -1.97
CA ARG A 43 37.02 -27.53 -2.88
C ARG A 43 35.55 -27.63 -2.36
N PRO A 44 34.53 -27.09 -3.10
CA PRO A 44 34.53 -26.24 -4.31
C PRO A 44 33.72 -24.92 -4.22
N VAL A 45 34.14 -24.00 -5.10
CA VAL A 45 33.44 -22.90 -5.80
C VAL A 45 31.93 -22.70 -5.56
N GLU A 46 31.59 -21.58 -4.90
CA GLU A 46 30.44 -20.73 -5.24
C GLU A 46 30.97 -19.30 -5.39
N ALA A 47 30.93 -18.79 -6.62
CA ALA A 47 31.34 -17.44 -6.94
C ALA A 47 30.13 -16.50 -6.81
N ASP A 48 30.23 -15.57 -5.86
CA ASP A 48 29.34 -14.42 -5.67
C ASP A 48 29.12 -13.66 -6.99
N MET A 49 27.90 -13.75 -7.51
CA MET A 49 27.50 -13.19 -8.79
C MET A 49 26.78 -11.81 -8.61
N LEU A 50 26.85 -11.29 -7.37
CA LEU A 50 26.50 -9.93 -6.95
C LEU A 50 27.37 -8.79 -7.52
N SER A 51 28.46 -9.09 -8.25
CA SER A 51 29.35 -8.05 -8.82
C SER A 51 28.93 -7.53 -10.22
N MET A 52 27.97 -8.16 -10.91
CA MET A 52 27.53 -7.69 -12.25
C MET A 52 26.37 -6.70 -12.23
N LEU A 53 25.68 -6.52 -11.10
CA LEU A 53 24.60 -5.52 -10.94
C LEU A 53 25.05 -4.20 -10.29
N ALA A 54 26.36 -4.05 -10.04
CA ALA A 54 26.96 -2.84 -9.47
C ALA A 54 27.74 -1.98 -10.50
N ILE A 55 27.44 -2.08 -11.79
CA ILE A 55 27.90 -1.11 -12.81
C ILE A 55 26.76 -0.13 -13.11
N GLY A 56 26.45 0.67 -12.09
CA GLY A 56 25.39 1.66 -12.13
C GLY A 56 25.37 2.60 -10.94
N SER A 57 26.53 2.94 -10.37
CA SER A 57 26.67 4.11 -9.47
C SER A 57 28.14 4.38 -9.09
N VAL A 58 28.83 5.23 -9.87
CA VAL A 58 29.92 6.07 -9.33
C VAL A 58 29.70 7.49 -9.85
N VAL A 59 29.54 8.42 -8.91
CA VAL A 59 29.27 9.85 -9.12
C VAL A 59 30.56 10.60 -9.48
N GLY A 60 30.49 11.43 -10.52
CA GLY A 60 31.14 12.75 -10.58
C GLY A 60 32.58 12.80 -11.08
N THR A 61 32.79 13.29 -12.31
CA THR A 61 33.48 14.58 -12.65
C THR A 61 33.42 14.78 -14.19
N VAL A 62 33.38 16.05 -14.62
CA VAL A 62 33.40 16.57 -16.00
C VAL A 62 32.03 16.83 -16.66
N THR A 63 31.34 17.85 -16.14
CA THR A 63 30.61 18.82 -16.96
C THR A 63 31.56 19.47 -17.98
N VAL A 64 31.28 19.36 -19.28
CA VAL A 64 31.45 20.43 -20.31
C VAL A 64 30.93 20.03 -21.71
N THR A 65 30.68 18.77 -22.04
CA THR A 65 30.29 18.39 -23.43
C THR A 65 28.80 18.04 -23.63
N ALA A 66 27.90 18.58 -22.80
CA ALA A 66 26.44 18.34 -22.94
C ALA A 66 25.68 19.54 -23.57
N ALA A 67 26.34 20.68 -23.80
CA ALA A 67 25.69 21.90 -24.26
C ALA A 67 25.56 22.03 -25.80
N TRP A 68 26.16 21.13 -26.59
CA TRP A 68 26.25 21.33 -28.05
C TRP A 68 25.44 20.35 -28.92
N LEU A 69 24.95 19.23 -28.37
CA LEU A 69 24.26 18.18 -29.14
C LEU A 69 22.71 18.23 -29.08
N LEU A 70 22.12 19.27 -28.49
CA LEU A 70 20.67 19.41 -28.29
C LEU A 70 19.97 20.45 -29.21
N ARG A 71 20.45 20.70 -30.44
CA ARG A 71 19.75 21.54 -31.44
C ARG A 71 19.83 20.91 -32.83
N ARG A 72 18.72 20.68 -33.56
CA ARG A 72 17.80 21.63 -34.24
C ARG A 72 16.54 20.87 -34.77
N PRO A 73 15.49 21.49 -35.37
CA PRO A 73 14.77 22.72 -35.04
C PRO A 73 13.26 22.61 -35.37
N GLN A 74 12.46 21.72 -34.77
CA GLN A 74 10.98 21.86 -34.89
C GLN A 74 10.22 21.70 -33.57
N ASP A 75 10.74 20.93 -32.61
CA ASP A 75 10.18 20.93 -31.26
C ASP A 75 11.20 21.52 -30.29
N ALA A 76 11.33 22.85 -30.31
CA ALA A 76 11.97 23.53 -29.20
C ALA A 76 11.15 23.18 -27.95
N PRO A 77 11.77 22.58 -26.91
CA PRO A 77 11.03 22.21 -25.71
C PRO A 77 10.35 23.46 -25.16
N ILE A 78 9.04 23.35 -24.95
CA ILE A 78 8.20 24.46 -24.55
C ILE A 78 8.65 24.87 -23.14
N LEU A 79 9.03 26.14 -23.02
CA LEU A 79 9.28 26.77 -21.74
C LEU A 79 7.92 27.01 -21.07
N ALA A 80 7.49 26.04 -20.28
CA ALA A 80 6.24 26.09 -19.55
C ALA A 80 6.49 26.50 -18.10
N ARG A 81 5.71 27.46 -17.60
CA ARG A 81 5.66 27.77 -16.17
C ARG A 81 4.56 26.94 -15.53
N ILE A 82 4.95 25.87 -14.85
CA ILE A 82 4.04 25.02 -14.09
C ILE A 82 4.02 25.51 -12.66
N SER A 83 2.87 26.01 -12.21
CA SER A 83 2.70 26.43 -10.81
C SER A 83 2.70 25.19 -9.89
N PRO A 84 3.60 25.11 -8.90
CA PRO A 84 3.65 23.95 -8.00
C PRO A 84 2.35 23.69 -7.26
N LYS A 85 1.63 24.74 -6.89
CA LYS A 85 0.34 24.63 -6.17
C LYS A 85 -0.75 23.98 -7.01
N ASP A 86 -0.57 23.96 -8.32
CA ASP A 86 -1.52 23.37 -9.27
C ASP A 86 -1.19 21.91 -9.59
N LEU A 87 -0.11 21.35 -9.01
CA LEU A 87 0.25 19.94 -9.15
C LEU A 87 -0.31 19.08 -8.03
N GLN A 88 -1.03 18.04 -8.44
CA GLN A 88 -1.56 17.01 -7.56
C GLN A 88 -0.87 15.68 -7.89
N TYR A 89 -0.11 15.12 -6.94
CA TYR A 89 0.40 13.76 -7.04
C TYR A 89 -0.75 12.77 -7.21
N LEU A 90 -0.59 11.83 -8.15
CA LEU A 90 -1.56 10.77 -8.39
C LEU A 90 -1.00 9.43 -7.93
N CYS A 91 0.00 8.90 -8.62
CA CYS A 91 0.62 7.61 -8.30
C CYS A 91 2.08 7.57 -8.71
N GLU A 92 2.78 6.53 -8.31
CA GLU A 92 4.10 6.24 -8.82
C GLU A 92 4.34 4.75 -9.00
N GLY A 93 4.93 4.38 -10.14
CA GLY A 93 5.43 3.04 -10.39
C GLY A 93 6.89 2.92 -9.95
N ARG A 94 7.53 1.81 -10.31
CA ARG A 94 8.94 1.55 -9.98
C ARG A 94 9.89 2.66 -10.47
N SER A 95 9.58 3.25 -11.62
CA SER A 95 10.49 4.18 -12.32
C SER A 95 9.93 5.59 -12.52
N TYR A 96 8.63 5.81 -12.27
CA TYR A 96 7.94 7.05 -12.65
C TYR A 96 6.92 7.48 -11.61
N VAL A 97 6.60 8.75 -11.63
CA VAL A 97 5.63 9.45 -10.78
C VAL A 97 4.68 10.22 -11.69
N LEU A 98 3.38 10.01 -11.53
CA LEU A 98 2.34 10.68 -12.28
C LEU A 98 1.69 11.78 -11.43
N CYS A 99 1.49 12.94 -12.03
CA CYS A 99 0.93 14.12 -11.39
C CYS A 99 -0.08 14.80 -12.32
N LYS A 100 -1.16 15.36 -11.77
CA LYS A 100 -2.13 16.18 -12.50
C LYS A 100 -1.78 17.65 -12.38
N SER A 101 -1.85 18.39 -13.48
CA SER A 101 -1.75 19.85 -13.55
C SER A 101 -3.04 20.45 -14.14
N LYS A 102 -3.12 21.80 -14.17
CA LYS A 102 -4.22 22.50 -14.88
C LYS A 102 -4.21 22.23 -16.39
N ASP A 103 -3.03 22.03 -16.96
CA ASP A 103 -2.82 21.89 -18.41
C ASP A 103 -2.77 20.43 -18.88
N GLY A 104 -2.72 19.45 -17.96
CA GLY A 104 -2.73 18.02 -18.31
C GLY A 104 -2.13 17.10 -17.25
N LEU A 105 -1.73 15.89 -17.66
CA LEU A 105 -1.05 14.92 -16.81
C LEU A 105 0.46 14.95 -17.10
N LEU A 106 1.24 14.92 -16.02
CA LEU A 106 2.69 14.98 -16.03
C LEU A 106 3.25 13.65 -15.54
N GLN A 107 4.24 13.12 -16.25
CA GLN A 107 5.04 11.97 -15.80
C GLN A 107 6.46 12.44 -15.48
N LEU A 108 6.92 12.08 -14.29
CA LEU A 108 8.17 12.51 -13.68
C LEU A 108 8.99 11.27 -13.33
N LYS A 109 10.27 11.24 -13.69
CA LYS A 109 11.11 10.05 -13.53
C LYS A 109 11.78 9.98 -12.15
N LYS A 110 12.01 8.76 -11.64
CA LYS A 110 12.79 8.48 -10.43
C LYS A 110 14.26 8.17 -10.75
N GLN A 111 15.17 8.45 -9.80
CA GLN A 111 16.65 8.50 -9.93
C GLN A 111 17.41 7.25 -10.41
N SER A 112 16.74 6.12 -10.66
CA SER A 112 17.45 4.83 -10.83
C SER A 112 17.22 4.12 -12.18
N ALA A 113 16.82 4.84 -13.24
CA ALA A 113 16.53 4.23 -14.54
C ALA A 113 17.30 4.89 -15.70
N ALA A 114 17.69 4.09 -16.70
CA ALA A 114 18.49 4.44 -17.89
C ALA A 114 18.13 5.80 -18.54
N SER A 115 19.04 6.43 -19.29
CA SER A 115 18.89 7.85 -19.69
C SER A 115 17.54 8.19 -20.37
N TRP A 116 16.90 9.27 -19.91
CA TRP A 116 15.60 9.77 -20.40
C TRP A 116 15.59 10.05 -21.91
N GLU A 117 16.71 10.56 -22.40
CA GLU A 117 16.89 10.95 -23.79
C GLU A 117 16.84 9.73 -24.71
N GLN A 118 17.48 8.62 -24.33
CA GLN A 118 17.43 7.38 -25.12
C GLN A 118 16.02 6.78 -25.15
N HIS A 119 15.29 6.79 -24.03
CA HIS A 119 13.92 6.26 -23.98
C HIS A 119 12.95 7.07 -24.85
N VAL A 120 13.01 8.40 -24.76
CA VAL A 120 12.15 9.28 -25.57
C VAL A 120 12.55 9.25 -27.05
N LEU A 121 13.86 9.19 -27.37
CA LEU A 121 14.32 9.03 -28.75
C LEU A 121 13.85 7.71 -29.36
N LEU A 122 13.90 6.63 -28.59
CA LEU A 122 13.41 5.31 -29.00
C LEU A 122 11.88 5.29 -29.16
N GLN A 123 11.12 5.85 -28.21
CA GLN A 123 9.66 5.96 -28.33
C GLN A 123 9.23 6.83 -29.50
N ARG A 124 9.95 7.91 -29.79
CA ARG A 124 9.74 8.74 -30.99
C ARG A 124 10.02 7.97 -32.27
N ALA A 125 11.10 7.19 -32.30
CA ALA A 125 11.44 6.35 -33.43
C ALA A 125 10.35 5.28 -33.66
N LEU A 126 9.85 4.64 -32.60
CA LEU A 126 8.75 3.67 -32.67
C LEU A 126 7.42 4.32 -33.09
N ALA A 127 7.01 5.42 -32.48
CA ALA A 127 5.71 6.04 -32.75
C ALA A 127 5.56 6.67 -34.13
N ARG A 128 6.67 7.05 -34.79
CA ARG A 128 6.64 7.45 -36.21
C ARG A 128 6.17 6.32 -37.12
N TRP A 129 6.38 5.07 -36.69
CA TRP A 129 6.03 3.86 -37.43
C TRP A 129 4.77 3.18 -36.85
N PHE A 130 4.40 3.51 -35.59
CA PHE A 130 3.20 3.02 -34.89
C PHE A 130 2.32 4.18 -34.37
N PRO A 131 1.74 5.00 -35.27
CA PRO A 131 1.00 6.19 -34.87
C PRO A 131 -0.26 5.81 -34.05
N GLY A 132 -0.45 6.46 -32.91
CA GLY A 132 -1.60 6.25 -32.03
C GLY A 132 -1.50 5.04 -31.09
N ALA A 133 -0.58 4.09 -31.35
CA ALA A 133 -0.35 2.93 -30.48
C ALA A 133 0.80 3.15 -29.49
N VAL A 134 1.77 4.00 -29.85
CA VAL A 134 2.90 4.37 -28.98
C VAL A 134 2.75 5.84 -28.61
N SER A 135 2.55 6.10 -27.32
CA SER A 135 2.52 7.49 -26.83
C SER A 135 3.89 8.11 -26.99
N VAL A 136 3.96 9.24 -27.69
CA VAL A 136 5.17 10.06 -27.77
C VAL A 136 5.08 11.15 -26.74
N PRO A 137 5.90 11.10 -25.69
CA PRO A 137 5.89 12.18 -24.73
C PRO A 137 6.47 13.48 -25.26
N GLN A 138 5.86 14.59 -24.83
CA GLN A 138 6.46 15.92 -24.94
C GLN A 138 7.38 16.17 -23.74
N ILE A 139 8.57 16.70 -24.01
CA ILE A 139 9.50 17.12 -22.96
C ILE A 139 9.30 18.61 -22.72
N LEU A 140 8.75 18.95 -21.56
CA LEU A 140 8.71 20.33 -21.07
C LEU A 140 10.02 20.72 -20.43
N ARG A 141 10.34 22.00 -20.60
CA ARG A 141 11.49 22.64 -20.01
C ARG A 141 11.01 23.58 -18.92
N VAL A 142 11.20 23.18 -17.67
CA VAL A 142 10.72 23.91 -16.50
C VAL A 142 11.91 24.58 -15.79
N PRO A 143 11.83 25.87 -15.41
CA PRO A 143 12.92 26.56 -14.72
C PRO A 143 13.36 25.83 -13.45
N ALA A 144 14.67 25.78 -13.17
CA ALA A 144 15.21 25.06 -12.01
C ALA A 144 14.64 25.54 -10.64
N SER A 145 14.26 26.82 -10.53
CA SER A 145 13.56 27.34 -9.34
C SER A 145 12.21 26.65 -9.13
N ASP A 146 11.46 26.49 -10.22
CA ASP A 146 10.10 25.98 -10.20
C ASP A 146 10.16 24.48 -9.96
N VAL A 147 11.14 23.79 -10.53
CA VAL A 147 11.23 22.34 -10.41
C VAL A 147 11.58 21.89 -8.99
N ARG A 148 12.41 22.64 -8.27
CA ARG A 148 12.62 22.39 -6.83
C ARG A 148 11.34 22.57 -6.04
N ALA A 149 10.52 23.55 -6.41
CA ALA A 149 9.22 23.75 -5.80
C ALA A 149 8.22 22.65 -6.20
N LEU A 150 8.28 22.13 -7.44
CA LEU A 150 7.50 20.98 -7.90
C LEU A 150 7.90 19.70 -7.17
N ASP A 151 9.20 19.37 -7.09
CA ASP A 151 9.71 18.21 -6.34
C ASP A 151 9.32 18.30 -4.87
N ALA A 152 9.50 19.46 -4.25
CA ALA A 152 9.13 19.66 -2.85
C ALA A 152 7.62 19.50 -2.64
N GLN A 153 6.80 20.07 -3.52
CA GLN A 153 5.35 19.93 -3.45
C GLN A 153 4.93 18.47 -3.66
N ILE A 154 5.50 17.80 -4.66
CA ILE A 154 5.15 16.42 -5.01
C ILE A 154 5.63 15.45 -3.93
N LEU A 155 6.88 15.56 -3.48
CA LEU A 155 7.41 14.79 -2.35
C LEU A 155 6.59 15.01 -1.08
N ALA A 156 6.19 16.26 -0.79
CA ALA A 156 5.32 16.53 0.35
C ALA A 156 3.95 15.87 0.18
N SER A 157 3.43 15.79 -1.05
CA SER A 157 2.16 15.13 -1.37
C SER A 157 2.25 13.60 -1.53
N ARG A 158 3.46 13.00 -1.52
CA ARG A 158 3.62 11.54 -1.61
C ARG A 158 3.32 10.82 -0.30
N PRO A 159 2.97 9.52 -0.35
CA PRO A 159 3.00 8.64 0.81
C PRO A 159 4.40 8.57 1.45
N ALA A 160 4.48 8.55 2.78
CA ALA A 160 5.72 8.78 3.52
C ALA A 160 6.80 7.70 3.29
N ASP A 161 6.39 6.46 3.05
CA ASP A 161 7.22 5.31 2.69
C ASP A 161 7.80 5.43 1.27
N GLN A 162 7.12 6.17 0.40
CA GLN A 162 7.48 6.48 -0.99
C GLN A 162 8.29 7.79 -1.13
N ARG A 163 8.37 8.61 -0.07
CA ARG A 163 9.22 9.83 -0.01
C ARG A 163 10.72 9.54 0.04
N LYS A 164 11.12 8.27 0.07
CA LYS A 164 12.52 7.83 0.16
C LYS A 164 13.31 8.13 -1.11
N GLN A 165 12.64 8.25 -2.26
CA GLN A 165 13.29 8.54 -3.55
C GLN A 165 12.83 9.89 -4.09
N ARG A 166 13.78 10.82 -4.20
CA ARG A 166 13.54 12.09 -4.89
C ARG A 166 13.29 11.86 -6.38
N LEU A 167 12.57 12.78 -7.02
CA LEU A 167 12.49 12.76 -8.47
C LEU A 167 13.89 13.01 -9.03
N ASP A 168 14.20 12.33 -10.12
CA ASP A 168 15.38 12.65 -10.91
C ASP A 168 15.10 13.88 -11.74
N LEU A 169 15.17 15.02 -11.07
CA LEU A 169 15.14 16.32 -11.70
C LEU A 169 16.56 16.85 -11.67
N SER A 170 17.50 16.04 -12.15
CA SER A 170 18.89 16.43 -12.30
C SER A 170 18.95 17.67 -13.19
N ALA A 171 19.65 18.69 -12.68
CA ALA A 171 20.00 19.83 -13.52
C ALA A 171 20.86 19.28 -14.65
N ASP A 172 20.50 19.58 -15.91
CA ASP A 172 21.55 19.60 -16.91
C ASP A 172 22.59 20.58 -16.37
N GLY A 173 23.88 20.25 -16.40
CA GLY A 173 24.94 21.02 -15.73
C GLY A 173 25.09 22.49 -16.17
N THR A 174 24.12 23.03 -16.91
CA THR A 174 23.95 24.41 -17.36
C THR A 174 23.09 25.27 -16.43
N GLY A 175 22.52 24.69 -15.36
CA GLY A 175 21.89 25.44 -14.26
C GLY A 175 20.55 26.10 -14.59
N GLY A 176 19.93 25.79 -15.74
CA GLY A 176 18.79 26.55 -16.24
C GLY A 176 17.45 25.81 -16.21
N VAL A 177 17.37 24.56 -16.64
CA VAL A 177 16.08 24.01 -17.05
C VAL A 177 15.98 22.49 -16.87
N GLN A 178 14.98 22.02 -16.12
CA GLN A 178 14.77 20.59 -15.85
C GLN A 178 13.62 20.03 -16.71
N ARG A 179 13.68 18.74 -17.03
CA ARG A 179 12.85 18.09 -18.06
C ARG A 179 11.71 17.31 -17.44
N VAL A 180 10.47 17.62 -17.83
CA VAL A 180 9.24 16.95 -17.35
C VAL A 180 8.50 16.35 -18.55
N GLN A 181 8.02 15.11 -18.43
CA GLN A 181 7.18 14.52 -19.47
C GLN A 181 5.75 15.04 -19.34
N VAL A 182 5.17 15.52 -20.44
CA VAL A 182 3.72 15.71 -20.54
C VAL A 182 3.15 14.58 -21.38
N LEU A 183 2.18 13.89 -20.81
CA LEU A 183 1.29 13.01 -21.55
C LEU A 183 0.13 13.88 -22.03
N ARG A 184 -0.25 13.82 -23.31
CA ARG A 184 -1.28 14.73 -23.84
C ARG A 184 -2.60 14.47 -23.15
N LYS A 185 -3.38 15.53 -22.96
CA LYS A 185 -4.67 15.50 -22.27
C LYS A 185 -5.62 14.51 -22.99
N GLU A 186 -5.69 14.57 -24.31
CA GLU A 186 -6.46 13.64 -25.14
C GLU A 186 -6.06 12.16 -25.03
N ASP A 187 -4.84 11.85 -24.54
CA ASP A 187 -4.38 10.47 -24.38
C ASP A 187 -4.88 9.83 -23.05
N LEU A 188 -5.49 10.61 -22.14
CA LEU A 188 -5.87 10.18 -20.78
C LEU A 188 -7.21 10.77 -20.24
N LEU A 189 -7.96 11.51 -21.05
CA LEU A 189 -9.23 12.10 -20.63
C LEU A 189 -10.41 11.12 -20.74
N CYS A 190 -10.64 10.33 -19.70
CA CYS A 190 -11.94 10.17 -19.05
C CYS A 190 -11.75 9.39 -17.73
N ALA A 191 -12.73 9.45 -16.82
CA ALA A 191 -12.68 8.85 -15.47
C ALA A 191 -12.73 7.31 -15.45
N THR A 192 -11.90 6.65 -16.25
CA THR A 192 -12.00 5.22 -16.53
C THR A 192 -10.67 4.67 -17.04
N CYS A 193 -10.17 3.66 -16.31
CA CYS A 193 -8.97 2.85 -16.45
C CYS A 193 -8.13 2.93 -17.75
N SER A 194 -6.79 2.98 -17.59
CA SER A 194 -5.80 2.73 -18.64
C SER A 194 -4.98 1.47 -18.33
N LEU A 195 -4.68 0.64 -19.32
CA LEU A 195 -3.86 -0.58 -19.23
C LEU A 195 -2.54 -0.34 -19.98
N GLU A 196 -1.42 -0.39 -19.28
CA GLU A 196 -0.07 -0.40 -19.85
C GLU A 196 0.46 -1.83 -19.94
N LEU A 197 0.77 -2.27 -21.14
CA LEU A 197 1.34 -3.59 -21.37
C LEU A 197 2.85 -3.49 -21.50
N TRP A 198 3.51 -4.34 -20.71
CA TRP A 198 4.92 -4.61 -20.82
C TRP A 198 5.04 -6.03 -21.37
N PRO A 199 5.31 -6.20 -22.67
CA PRO A 199 5.67 -7.50 -23.22
C PRO A 199 7.05 -7.88 -22.68
N GLY A 200 7.06 -8.29 -21.40
CA GLY A 200 8.22 -8.83 -20.73
C GLY A 200 8.45 -10.21 -21.30
N CYS A 201 9.31 -10.32 -22.29
CA CYS A 201 9.72 -11.65 -22.70
C CYS A 201 10.60 -12.19 -21.61
N GLY A 202 10.20 -13.34 -21.10
CA GLY A 202 10.80 -14.01 -19.96
C GLY A 202 12.29 -14.25 -20.19
N VAL A 203 13.09 -13.31 -19.74
CA VAL A 203 14.46 -13.57 -19.33
C VAL A 203 14.57 -13.00 -17.91
N ARG A 204 14.08 -13.76 -16.93
CA ARG A 204 14.65 -13.63 -15.58
C ARG A 204 16.05 -14.22 -15.67
N GLU A 205 17.03 -13.36 -15.90
CA GLU A 205 18.39 -13.64 -15.47
C GLU A 205 18.40 -13.55 -13.93
N MET A 206 18.18 -14.70 -13.27
CA MET A 206 18.89 -14.97 -12.03
C MET A 206 19.90 -16.07 -12.36
N GLU A 207 21.17 -15.75 -12.14
CA GLU A 207 22.28 -16.65 -11.82
C GLU A 207 21.96 -18.14 -11.97
N GLY A 208 22.01 -18.64 -13.22
CA GLY A 208 21.66 -20.01 -13.58
C GLY A 208 20.63 -20.16 -14.71
N LEU A 209 20.93 -19.57 -15.89
CA LEU A 209 20.40 -19.87 -17.25
C LEU A 209 18.94 -20.38 -17.42
N PRO A 210 18.07 -19.69 -18.20
CA PRO A 210 17.10 -20.40 -19.03
C PRO A 210 17.87 -21.13 -20.14
N SER A 211 17.70 -22.46 -20.25
CA SER A 211 18.51 -23.26 -21.18
C SER A 211 18.24 -22.92 -22.65
N ARG A 212 19.29 -23.07 -23.47
CA ARG A 212 19.35 -22.99 -24.95
C ARG A 212 18.20 -23.66 -25.75
N HIS A 213 17.34 -24.44 -25.10
CA HIS A 213 16.27 -25.23 -25.73
C HIS A 213 14.87 -24.60 -25.60
N ALA A 214 14.72 -23.50 -24.84
CA ALA A 214 13.41 -22.89 -24.58
C ALA A 214 12.72 -22.28 -25.82
N MET A 215 13.48 -21.96 -26.87
CA MET A 215 12.97 -21.23 -28.04
C MET A 215 12.76 -22.06 -29.32
N MET A 216 13.05 -23.36 -29.31
CA MET A 216 12.98 -24.19 -30.54
C MET A 216 11.99 -25.38 -30.45
N GLY A 217 11.15 -25.46 -29.41
CA GLY A 217 10.17 -26.53 -29.23
C GLY A 217 8.76 -26.21 -29.76
N PRO A 218 7.96 -27.21 -30.18
CA PRO A 218 6.59 -27.00 -30.65
C PRO A 218 5.65 -26.57 -29.52
N ALA A 219 4.78 -25.62 -29.86
CA ALA A 219 4.09 -24.67 -28.99
C ALA A 219 2.86 -25.22 -28.24
N SER A 220 2.99 -26.24 -27.39
CA SER A 220 1.81 -26.79 -26.68
C SER A 220 1.65 -26.39 -25.21
N SER A 221 2.50 -25.54 -24.62
CA SER A 221 2.17 -24.94 -23.29
C SER A 221 3.09 -23.83 -22.75
N ARG A 222 4.09 -23.31 -23.50
CA ARG A 222 5.25 -22.69 -22.83
C ARG A 222 5.80 -21.36 -23.35
N ASP A 223 5.00 -20.51 -24.01
CA ASP A 223 5.36 -19.08 -24.04
C ASP A 223 4.16 -18.16 -24.29
N LEU A 224 3.46 -17.80 -23.20
CA LEU A 224 2.37 -16.81 -23.19
C LEU A 224 2.77 -15.44 -23.75
N ASN A 225 4.07 -15.14 -23.80
CA ASN A 225 4.61 -13.94 -24.44
C ASN A 225 4.49 -13.99 -25.96
N LEU A 226 4.57 -15.17 -26.59
CA LEU A 226 4.32 -15.35 -28.02
C LEU A 226 2.81 -15.35 -28.33
N GLU A 227 1.98 -15.71 -27.36
CA GLU A 227 0.52 -15.69 -27.45
C GLU A 227 -0.08 -14.28 -27.47
N LEU A 228 0.59 -13.28 -26.89
CA LEU A 228 0.24 -11.87 -27.13
C LEU A 228 0.25 -11.53 -28.63
N PHE A 229 1.09 -12.22 -29.40
CA PHE A 229 1.32 -11.98 -30.82
C PHE A 229 0.65 -13.03 -31.73
N SER A 230 -0.32 -13.77 -31.19
CA SER A 230 -1.12 -14.77 -31.91
C SER A 230 -2.62 -14.44 -31.80
N ASP A 231 -3.45 -15.27 -32.43
CA ASP A 231 -4.91 -15.19 -32.32
C ASP A 231 -5.43 -15.44 -30.88
N SER A 232 -4.55 -15.85 -29.96
CA SER A 232 -4.85 -16.04 -28.54
C SER A 232 -4.44 -14.85 -27.66
N CYS A 233 -4.17 -13.67 -28.23
CA CYS A 233 -3.79 -12.44 -27.51
C CYS A 233 -4.71 -12.10 -26.33
N ALA A 234 -6.03 -12.28 -26.49
CA ALA A 234 -7.00 -12.08 -25.41
C ALA A 234 -6.79 -13.07 -24.25
N SER A 235 -6.49 -14.32 -24.55
CA SER A 235 -6.18 -15.34 -23.54
C SER A 235 -4.86 -15.05 -22.83
N ALA A 236 -3.85 -14.57 -23.57
CA ALA A 236 -2.55 -14.19 -23.01
C ALA A 236 -2.63 -12.97 -22.09
N ILE A 237 -3.37 -11.94 -22.49
CA ILE A 237 -3.67 -10.78 -21.65
C ILE A 237 -4.45 -11.25 -20.41
N SER A 238 -5.46 -12.12 -20.58
CA SER A 238 -6.23 -12.66 -19.46
C SER A 238 -5.35 -13.42 -18.46
N ALA A 239 -4.48 -14.29 -18.95
CA ALA A 239 -3.55 -15.06 -18.13
C ALA A 239 -2.52 -14.16 -17.43
N SER A 240 -2.00 -13.13 -18.12
CA SER A 240 -1.10 -12.12 -17.56
C SER A 240 -1.74 -11.32 -16.42
N LEU A 241 -2.95 -10.83 -16.68
CA LEU A 241 -3.77 -10.13 -15.72
C LEU A 241 -4.07 -11.02 -14.50
N GLN A 242 -4.17 -12.34 -14.69
CA GLN A 242 -4.36 -13.33 -13.63
C GLN A 242 -3.05 -13.78 -12.96
N GLY A 243 -1.89 -13.19 -13.33
CA GLY A 243 -0.58 -13.58 -12.80
C GLY A 243 -0.16 -15.01 -13.16
N GLN A 244 -0.88 -15.63 -14.09
CA GLN A 244 -0.62 -16.97 -14.62
C GLN A 244 0.36 -16.92 -15.81
N SER A 245 0.82 -15.74 -16.20
CA SER A 245 1.80 -15.56 -17.26
C SER A 245 3.01 -14.74 -16.79
N SER A 246 4.11 -14.89 -17.54
CA SER A 246 5.34 -14.11 -17.37
C SER A 246 5.25 -12.71 -18.00
N LEU A 247 4.15 -12.43 -18.71
CA LEU A 247 3.86 -11.12 -19.25
C LEU A 247 3.49 -10.17 -18.10
N HIS A 248 3.96 -8.93 -18.16
CA HIS A 248 3.63 -7.93 -17.15
C HIS A 248 2.63 -6.94 -17.74
N CYS A 249 1.35 -7.18 -17.48
CA CYS A 249 0.37 -6.11 -17.60
C CYS A 249 0.52 -5.16 -16.40
N GLU A 250 0.32 -3.86 -16.59
CA GLU A 250 0.12 -2.88 -15.54
C GLU A 250 -1.18 -2.13 -15.81
N ILE A 251 -2.02 -1.98 -14.80
CA ILE A 251 -3.27 -1.22 -14.89
C ILE A 251 -3.10 0.04 -14.04
N PHE A 252 -3.50 1.17 -14.63
CA PHE A 252 -3.61 2.44 -13.94
C PHE A 252 -5.08 2.84 -13.80
N ALA A 253 -5.49 2.94 -12.55
CA ALA A 253 -6.71 3.61 -12.15
C ALA A 253 -6.42 4.39 -10.87
N GLU A 254 -7.08 5.55 -10.74
CA GLU A 254 -7.04 6.48 -9.60
C GLU A 254 -6.02 6.14 -8.51
N ALA A 255 -4.77 6.59 -8.74
CA ALA A 255 -3.69 6.67 -7.75
C ALA A 255 -2.99 5.36 -7.27
N THR A 256 -3.30 4.14 -7.75
CA THR A 256 -2.57 2.92 -7.32
C THR A 256 -2.27 1.93 -8.47
N PRO A 257 -1.02 1.44 -8.64
CA PRO A 257 -0.73 0.34 -9.58
C PRO A 257 -1.27 -0.99 -9.05
N VAL A 258 -1.96 -1.74 -9.91
CA VAL A 258 -2.78 -2.90 -9.51
C VAL A 258 -2.05 -4.27 -9.65
N LEU A 259 -0.93 -4.35 -10.37
CA LEU A 259 -0.38 -5.64 -10.83
C LEU A 259 0.84 -6.19 -10.07
N GLY A 260 0.91 -7.53 -10.06
CA GLY A 260 1.84 -8.37 -9.29
C GLY A 260 1.17 -9.22 -8.21
N ASP A 261 -0.11 -8.95 -7.95
CA ASP A 261 -0.94 -9.63 -6.97
C ASP A 261 -2.28 -9.92 -7.65
N ALA A 262 -2.45 -11.16 -8.13
CA ALA A 262 -3.61 -11.59 -8.92
C ALA A 262 -4.94 -11.32 -8.19
N GLN A 263 -4.89 -11.25 -6.86
CA GLN A 263 -6.01 -10.92 -6.01
C GLN A 263 -6.37 -9.43 -6.09
N LYS A 264 -5.40 -8.51 -5.95
CA LYS A 264 -5.63 -7.05 -6.12
C LYS A 264 -6.16 -6.70 -7.51
N PHE A 265 -5.71 -7.46 -8.50
CA PHE A 265 -6.16 -7.34 -9.86
C PHE A 265 -7.61 -7.77 -10.07
N GLN A 266 -8.01 -8.94 -9.55
CA GLN A 266 -9.41 -9.36 -9.59
C GLN A 266 -10.32 -8.38 -8.86
N GLU A 267 -9.89 -7.89 -7.69
CA GLU A 267 -10.62 -6.88 -6.90
C GLU A 267 -10.84 -5.57 -7.67
N PHE A 268 -9.84 -5.15 -8.44
CA PHE A 268 -9.94 -3.96 -9.29
C PHE A 268 -10.89 -4.18 -10.49
N MET A 269 -10.78 -5.32 -11.17
CA MET A 269 -11.68 -5.67 -12.28
C MET A 269 -13.13 -5.77 -11.85
N GLN A 270 -13.35 -6.24 -10.62
CA GLN A 270 -14.67 -6.35 -10.04
C GLN A 270 -15.26 -5.00 -9.62
N GLN A 271 -14.44 -4.03 -9.18
CA GLN A 271 -14.88 -2.64 -8.94
C GLN A 271 -15.34 -1.96 -10.23
N LEU A 272 -14.63 -2.23 -11.32
CA LEU A 272 -15.09 -1.82 -12.63
C LEU A 272 -16.39 -2.57 -12.96
N GLY A 273 -16.47 -3.89 -12.78
CA GLY A 273 -17.63 -4.69 -13.21
C GLY A 273 -17.47 -5.25 -14.63
N VAL A 274 -16.25 -5.21 -15.16
CA VAL A 274 -15.83 -5.86 -16.41
C VAL A 274 -15.19 -7.18 -16.00
N SER A 275 -15.49 -8.30 -16.67
CA SER A 275 -14.72 -9.53 -16.43
C SER A 275 -13.30 -9.41 -17.01
N VAL A 276 -12.34 -10.18 -16.48
CA VAL A 276 -10.99 -10.26 -17.07
C VAL A 276 -11.07 -10.65 -18.54
N GLU A 277 -11.97 -11.56 -18.90
CA GLU A 277 -12.18 -11.98 -20.28
C GLU A 277 -12.68 -10.84 -21.18
N GLN A 278 -13.65 -10.04 -20.71
CA GLN A 278 -14.17 -8.89 -21.45
C GLN A 278 -13.11 -7.80 -21.62
N LEU A 279 -12.33 -7.53 -20.57
CA LEU A 279 -11.21 -6.59 -20.63
C LEU A 279 -10.13 -7.07 -21.60
N SER A 280 -9.78 -8.34 -21.52
CA SER A 280 -8.70 -8.92 -22.32
C SER A 280 -9.06 -9.02 -23.79
N LYS A 281 -10.33 -9.34 -24.12
CA LYS A 281 -10.83 -9.29 -25.51
C LYS A 281 -10.85 -7.87 -26.06
N GLY A 282 -11.27 -6.90 -25.25
CA GLY A 282 -11.22 -5.48 -25.62
C GLY A 282 -9.79 -4.98 -25.86
N ALA A 283 -8.86 -5.34 -24.96
CA ALA A 283 -7.46 -5.00 -25.11
C ALA A 283 -6.82 -5.68 -26.33
N ALA A 284 -7.01 -6.97 -26.54
CA ALA A 284 -6.43 -7.73 -27.65
C ALA A 284 -6.85 -7.18 -29.02
N ALA A 285 -8.11 -6.77 -29.17
CA ALA A 285 -8.61 -6.19 -30.40
C ALA A 285 -7.89 -4.89 -30.78
N VAL A 286 -7.46 -4.09 -29.79
CA VAL A 286 -6.71 -2.84 -29.98
C VAL A 286 -5.23 -3.09 -30.32
N LEU A 287 -4.68 -4.22 -29.89
CA LEU A 287 -3.24 -4.49 -29.90
C LEU A 287 -2.74 -5.39 -31.03
N SER A 288 -3.64 -6.09 -31.71
CA SER A 288 -3.30 -7.11 -32.71
C SER A 288 -2.33 -6.63 -33.81
N ASN A 289 -2.47 -5.38 -34.27
CA ASN A 289 -1.61 -4.83 -35.33
C ASN A 289 -0.22 -4.35 -34.83
N PRO A 290 -0.09 -3.53 -33.77
CA PRO A 290 1.21 -3.09 -33.26
C PRO A 290 2.08 -4.23 -32.71
N LEU A 291 1.46 -5.26 -32.13
CA LEU A 291 2.17 -6.37 -31.54
C LEU A 291 2.97 -7.16 -32.62
N LYS A 292 2.39 -7.42 -33.80
CA LYS A 292 3.05 -8.20 -34.85
C LYS A 292 4.45 -7.67 -35.24
N GLU A 293 4.62 -6.36 -35.30
CA GLU A 293 5.91 -5.74 -35.67
C GLU A 293 6.89 -5.67 -34.49
N LEU A 294 6.41 -5.53 -33.25
CA LEU A 294 7.26 -5.65 -32.06
C LEU A 294 7.86 -7.05 -31.91
N LYS A 295 7.10 -8.10 -32.24
CA LYS A 295 7.58 -9.49 -32.26
C LYS A 295 8.79 -9.68 -33.19
N LYS A 296 8.76 -9.06 -34.37
CA LYS A 296 9.87 -9.14 -35.34
C LYS A 296 11.15 -8.51 -34.79
N LEU A 297 11.04 -7.35 -34.15
CA LEU A 297 12.18 -6.67 -33.53
C LEU A 297 12.75 -7.48 -32.36
N GLN A 298 11.89 -8.05 -31.51
CA GLN A 298 12.31 -8.89 -30.38
C GLN A 298 13.08 -10.13 -30.84
N ALA A 299 12.67 -10.77 -31.92
CA ALA A 299 13.38 -11.92 -32.48
C ALA A 299 14.84 -11.60 -32.86
N MET A 300 15.19 -10.33 -33.11
CA MET A 300 16.56 -9.93 -33.46
C MET A 300 17.53 -9.94 -32.29
N ALA A 301 17.03 -9.98 -31.06
CA ALA A 301 17.85 -10.03 -29.85
C ALA A 301 17.72 -11.35 -29.07
N ALA A 302 17.13 -12.37 -29.71
CA ALA A 302 16.89 -13.67 -29.11
C ALA A 302 17.98 -14.70 -29.46
N GLY A 303 17.90 -15.91 -28.88
CA GLY A 303 18.87 -16.98 -29.13
C GLY A 303 20.27 -16.68 -28.57
N ASN A 304 21.32 -16.95 -29.34
CA ASN A 304 22.72 -16.68 -28.96
C ASN A 304 23.14 -15.21 -29.16
N ALA A 305 22.23 -14.34 -29.59
CA ALA A 305 22.54 -12.95 -29.91
C ALA A 305 23.19 -12.21 -28.73
N GLU A 306 22.80 -12.46 -27.48
CA GLU A 306 23.40 -11.78 -26.32
C GLU A 306 24.88 -12.13 -26.12
N ARG A 307 25.24 -13.43 -26.23
CA ARG A 307 26.63 -13.87 -26.20
C ARG A 307 27.42 -13.18 -27.30
N TYR A 308 26.87 -13.16 -28.51
CA TYR A 308 27.53 -12.49 -29.62
C TYR A 308 27.61 -10.99 -29.42
N ALA A 309 26.64 -10.34 -28.78
CA ALA A 309 26.69 -8.92 -28.48
C ALA A 309 27.84 -8.58 -27.51
N GLY A 310 28.04 -9.38 -26.46
CA GLY A 310 29.15 -9.21 -25.51
C GLY A 310 30.52 -9.38 -26.17
N GLU A 311 30.68 -10.43 -26.99
CA GLU A 311 31.88 -10.66 -27.79
C GLU A 311 32.08 -9.50 -28.80
N MET A 312 31.02 -9.09 -29.49
CA MET A 312 31.03 -8.04 -30.51
C MET A 312 31.39 -6.69 -29.91
N LEU A 313 30.88 -6.36 -28.74
CA LEU A 313 31.18 -5.11 -28.04
C LEU A 313 32.64 -5.07 -27.59
N THR A 314 33.16 -6.18 -27.06
CA THR A 314 34.57 -6.30 -26.67
C THR A 314 35.48 -6.12 -27.88
N GLN A 315 35.17 -6.79 -28.99
CA GLN A 315 35.92 -6.64 -30.24
C GLN A 315 35.76 -5.24 -30.84
N LEU A 316 34.59 -4.62 -30.73
CA LEU A 316 34.34 -3.25 -31.19
C LEU A 316 35.19 -2.25 -30.41
N HIS A 317 35.31 -2.41 -29.10
CA HIS A 317 36.14 -1.56 -28.28
C HIS A 317 37.63 -1.76 -28.58
N VAL A 318 38.11 -3.01 -28.59
CA VAL A 318 39.52 -3.34 -28.86
C VAL A 318 39.95 -2.90 -30.27
N ARG A 319 39.08 -3.02 -31.27
CA ARG A 319 39.43 -2.82 -32.69
C ARG A 319 38.97 -1.48 -33.27
N GLY A 320 37.84 -0.94 -32.80
CA GLY A 320 37.24 0.31 -33.25
C GLY A 320 37.41 1.48 -32.28
N GLY A 321 37.85 1.21 -31.05
CA GLY A 321 38.01 2.22 -30.01
C GLY A 321 36.67 2.73 -29.45
N GLN A 322 36.75 3.63 -28.47
CA GLN A 322 35.57 4.13 -27.75
C GLN A 322 34.58 4.87 -28.66
N ALA A 323 35.07 5.66 -29.62
CA ALA A 323 34.21 6.40 -30.54
C ALA A 323 33.31 5.49 -31.41
N ALA A 324 33.79 4.30 -31.76
CA ALA A 324 32.97 3.32 -32.47
C ALA A 324 31.89 2.70 -31.57
N VAL A 325 32.19 2.51 -30.28
CA VAL A 325 31.20 2.05 -29.30
C VAL A 325 30.11 3.11 -29.10
N ASP A 326 30.50 4.37 -28.95
CA ASP A 326 29.55 5.47 -28.70
C ASP A 326 28.55 5.67 -29.87
N ALA A 327 29.01 5.44 -31.11
CA ALA A 327 28.19 5.64 -32.30
C ALA A 327 27.05 4.60 -32.46
N VAL A 328 27.10 3.46 -31.76
CA VAL A 328 26.03 2.44 -31.77
C VAL A 328 24.67 3.05 -31.40
N ASN A 329 24.65 4.01 -30.48
CA ASN A 329 23.44 4.70 -30.02
C ASN A 329 23.08 5.95 -30.85
N GLY A 330 23.82 6.21 -31.93
CA GLY A 330 23.58 7.35 -32.81
C GLY A 330 22.32 7.17 -33.65
N THR A 331 21.51 8.22 -33.80
CA THR A 331 20.28 8.20 -34.60
C THR A 331 20.47 7.62 -36.01
N PRO A 332 21.54 7.96 -36.77
CA PRO A 332 21.72 7.39 -38.11
C PRO A 332 21.94 5.87 -38.12
N VAL A 333 22.62 5.33 -37.11
CA VAL A 333 22.88 3.88 -36.98
C VAL A 333 21.58 3.16 -36.58
N LEU A 334 20.79 3.75 -35.67
CA LEU A 334 19.48 3.23 -35.27
C LEU A 334 18.46 3.24 -36.40
N GLU A 335 18.41 4.31 -37.20
CA GLU A 335 17.49 4.40 -38.35
C GLU A 335 17.86 3.38 -39.44
N GLN A 336 19.15 3.21 -39.74
CA GLN A 336 19.61 2.18 -40.68
C GLN A 336 19.33 0.77 -40.17
N ALA A 337 19.50 0.53 -38.87
CA ALA A 337 19.14 -0.71 -38.20
C ALA A 337 17.63 -0.97 -38.36
N MET A 338 16.77 -0.03 -37.98
CA MET A 338 15.31 -0.18 -38.09
C MET A 338 14.82 -0.37 -39.54
N ALA A 339 15.32 0.42 -40.49
CA ALA A 339 14.94 0.27 -41.90
C ALA A 339 15.31 -1.12 -42.43
N ARG A 340 16.45 -1.66 -42.00
CA ARG A 340 16.85 -3.03 -42.31
C ARG A 340 15.92 -4.07 -41.67
N ALA A 341 15.47 -3.84 -40.44
CA ALA A 341 14.52 -4.71 -39.76
C ALA A 341 13.13 -4.73 -40.42
N SER A 342 12.63 -3.58 -40.86
CA SER A 342 11.32 -3.47 -41.52
C SER A 342 11.25 -4.18 -42.87
N GLY A 343 12.40 -4.38 -43.53
CA GLY A 343 12.51 -5.18 -44.75
C GLY A 343 12.44 -6.70 -44.53
N TRP A 344 12.41 -7.16 -43.28
CA TRP A 344 12.32 -8.59 -42.95
C TRP A 344 10.85 -8.98 -42.79
N THR A 345 10.38 -9.83 -43.69
CA THR A 345 8.96 -10.20 -43.79
C THR A 345 8.64 -11.53 -43.13
N ASP A 346 9.66 -12.30 -42.73
CA ASP A 346 9.57 -13.70 -42.31
C ASP A 346 10.10 -13.91 -40.88
N ASP A 347 9.56 -14.94 -40.20
CA ASP A 347 9.84 -15.28 -38.79
C ASP A 347 11.30 -15.74 -38.53
N LEU A 348 12.16 -15.77 -39.55
CA LEU A 348 13.56 -16.24 -39.51
C LEU A 348 14.58 -15.17 -39.07
N CYS A 349 14.11 -14.07 -38.48
CA CYS A 349 14.91 -12.92 -38.10
C CYS A 349 16.09 -13.27 -37.14
N ALA A 350 15.86 -14.17 -36.17
CA ALA A 350 16.85 -14.56 -35.17
C ALA A 350 18.04 -15.33 -35.79
N SER A 351 17.76 -16.35 -36.60
CA SER A 351 18.78 -17.18 -37.23
C SER A 351 19.68 -16.37 -38.17
N ARG A 352 19.11 -15.39 -38.88
CA ARG A 352 19.88 -14.47 -39.72
C ARG A 352 20.82 -13.59 -38.89
N GLN A 353 20.35 -13.04 -37.76
CA GLN A 353 21.20 -12.25 -36.86
C GLN A 353 22.37 -13.07 -36.31
N GLU A 354 22.15 -14.29 -35.85
CA GLU A 354 23.23 -15.14 -35.32
C GLU A 354 24.29 -15.46 -36.36
N GLN A 355 23.87 -15.83 -37.58
CA GLN A 355 24.80 -16.13 -38.67
C GLN A 355 25.67 -14.92 -39.03
N GLU A 356 25.09 -13.72 -39.03
CA GLU A 356 25.83 -12.48 -39.26
C GLU A 356 26.84 -12.22 -38.15
N ALA A 357 26.47 -12.47 -36.90
CA ALA A 357 27.34 -12.25 -35.76
C ALA A 357 28.58 -13.17 -35.79
N VAL A 358 28.36 -14.47 -36.04
CA VAL A 358 29.43 -15.46 -36.19
C VAL A 358 30.39 -15.06 -37.31
N LYS A 359 29.85 -14.65 -38.46
CA LYS A 359 30.67 -14.20 -39.61
C LYS A 359 31.53 -12.99 -39.28
N LEU A 360 31.02 -12.04 -38.49
CA LEU A 360 31.76 -10.85 -38.08
C LEU A 360 32.83 -11.15 -37.02
N LEU A 361 32.51 -12.00 -36.03
CA LEU A 361 33.41 -12.35 -34.93
C LEU A 361 34.55 -13.28 -35.35
N ALA A 362 34.33 -14.15 -36.34
CA ALA A 362 35.37 -15.02 -36.88
C ALA A 362 36.49 -14.25 -37.61
N LYS A 363 36.29 -12.97 -37.93
CA LYS A 363 37.33 -12.15 -38.57
C LYS A 363 38.42 -11.79 -37.56
N SER A 364 39.68 -11.98 -37.93
CA SER A 364 40.82 -11.66 -37.06
C SER A 364 41.09 -10.15 -36.93
N LYS A 365 40.66 -9.34 -37.90
CA LYS A 365 40.74 -7.86 -37.86
C LYS A 365 39.45 -7.24 -38.39
N TRP A 366 39.05 -6.09 -37.85
CA TRP A 366 37.89 -5.33 -38.31
C TRP A 366 38.34 -4.04 -39.01
N ASN A 367 37.96 -3.91 -40.28
CA ASN A 367 38.05 -2.64 -40.99
C ASN A 367 36.81 -1.77 -40.69
N LYS A 368 36.80 -0.54 -41.19
CA LYS A 368 35.70 0.42 -40.97
C LYS A 368 34.31 -0.15 -41.29
N ARG A 369 34.18 -0.91 -42.39
CA ARG A 369 32.91 -1.51 -42.76
C ARG A 369 32.48 -2.59 -41.77
N GLN A 370 33.41 -3.40 -41.27
CA GLN A 370 33.08 -4.38 -40.22
C GLN A 370 32.75 -3.73 -38.89
N VAL A 371 33.36 -2.58 -38.58
CA VAL A 371 32.98 -1.75 -37.43
C VAL A 371 31.54 -1.24 -37.59
N GLU A 372 31.16 -0.74 -38.76
CA GLU A 372 29.79 -0.27 -39.04
C GLU A 372 28.75 -1.40 -39.08
N GLU A 373 29.13 -2.56 -39.62
CA GLU A 373 28.30 -3.77 -39.58
C GLU A 373 28.11 -4.26 -38.14
N ALA A 374 29.17 -4.27 -37.33
CA ALA A 374 29.09 -4.57 -35.91
C ALA A 374 28.23 -3.54 -35.16
N GLN A 375 28.33 -2.25 -35.47
CA GLN A 375 27.50 -1.20 -34.86
C GLN A 375 26.03 -1.37 -35.19
N ARG A 376 25.67 -1.64 -36.45
CA ARG A 376 24.28 -1.86 -36.86
C ARG A 376 23.73 -3.16 -36.29
N TRP A 377 24.55 -4.21 -36.25
CA TRP A 377 24.18 -5.47 -35.63
C TRP A 377 23.89 -5.26 -34.14
N LEU A 378 24.78 -4.55 -33.42
CA LEU A 378 24.57 -4.17 -32.03
C LEU A 378 23.36 -3.24 -31.86
N ALA A 379 23.12 -2.30 -32.77
CA ALA A 379 21.95 -1.42 -32.72
C ALA A 379 20.63 -2.20 -32.93
N LEU A 380 20.60 -3.17 -33.85
CA LEU A 380 19.47 -4.08 -34.05
C LEU A 380 19.23 -4.95 -32.81
N PHE A 381 20.30 -5.49 -32.24
CA PHE A 381 20.25 -6.20 -30.97
C PHE A 381 19.69 -5.29 -29.86
N LEU A 382 20.17 -4.05 -29.74
CA LEU A 382 19.71 -3.10 -28.74
C LEU A 382 18.25 -2.65 -28.98
N LEU A 383 17.82 -2.51 -30.23
CA LEU A 383 16.43 -2.23 -30.58
C LEU A 383 15.52 -3.41 -30.26
N GLY A 384 15.95 -4.64 -30.54
CA GLY A 384 15.25 -5.85 -30.11
C GLY A 384 15.15 -5.92 -28.59
N ARG A 385 16.27 -5.71 -27.88
CA ARG A 385 16.34 -5.53 -26.41
C ARG A 385 15.39 -4.44 -25.92
N ALA A 386 15.30 -3.32 -26.61
CA ALA A 386 14.45 -2.23 -26.18
C ALA A 386 12.97 -2.47 -26.53
N ALA A 387 12.67 -3.21 -27.59
CA ALA A 387 11.32 -3.67 -27.91
C ALA A 387 10.80 -4.70 -26.89
N PHE A 388 11.68 -5.47 -26.25
CA PHE A 388 11.37 -6.23 -25.03
C PHE A 388 10.94 -5.34 -23.84
N HIS A 389 11.16 -4.03 -23.93
CA HIS A 389 10.80 -3.05 -22.91
C HIS A 389 9.80 -1.98 -23.42
N ALA A 390 9.22 -2.17 -24.61
CA ALA A 390 8.24 -1.25 -25.18
C ALA A 390 6.93 -1.26 -24.36
N LYS A 391 6.29 -0.10 -24.21
CA LYS A 391 5.09 0.08 -23.38
C LYS A 391 3.91 0.45 -24.27
N VAL A 392 2.79 -0.25 -24.13
CA VAL A 392 1.56 0.01 -24.93
C VAL A 392 0.40 0.37 -24.01
N LEU A 393 -0.25 1.51 -24.22
CA LEU A 393 -1.32 2.04 -23.36
C LEU A 393 -2.71 1.88 -24.01
N VAL A 394 -3.71 1.37 -23.27
CA VAL A 394 -5.09 1.12 -23.75
C VAL A 394 -6.11 1.73 -22.78
N ASN A 395 -7.10 2.51 -23.24
CA ASN A 395 -8.07 3.25 -22.41
C ASN A 395 -9.51 2.68 -22.47
N PHE A 396 -10.27 2.71 -21.36
CA PHE A 396 -11.68 2.24 -21.26
C PHE A 396 -12.63 3.37 -20.78
N THR A 397 -13.95 3.34 -21.04
CA THR A 397 -14.98 4.34 -20.56
C THR A 397 -16.29 3.74 -20.01
N GLN A 398 -17.02 4.51 -19.18
CA GLN A 398 -17.88 4.08 -18.04
C GLN A 398 -19.25 3.43 -18.35
N GLU A 399 -19.66 3.20 -19.59
CA GLU A 399 -21.05 2.75 -19.87
C GLU A 399 -21.36 1.27 -19.56
N HIS A 400 -20.37 0.43 -19.27
CA HIS A 400 -20.57 -1.03 -19.22
C HIS A 400 -20.59 -1.67 -17.82
N LEU A 401 -20.78 -0.88 -16.75
CA LEU A 401 -20.33 -1.27 -15.41
C LEU A 401 -21.32 -1.03 -14.27
N LYS A 402 -22.11 -2.07 -13.93
CA LYS A 402 -23.04 -2.11 -12.78
C LYS A 402 -22.52 -2.97 -11.61
N ILE A 403 -22.81 -2.50 -10.39
CA ILE A 403 -22.19 -2.78 -9.07
C ILE A 403 -22.60 -4.12 -8.38
N LYS A 404 -21.64 -4.87 -7.79
CA LYS A 404 -21.87 -6.07 -6.93
C LYS A 404 -21.35 -5.92 -5.46
N ASN A 405 -22.06 -6.58 -4.52
CA ASN A 405 -21.94 -6.56 -3.03
C ASN A 405 -20.96 -7.64 -2.53
N ASN A 406 -20.26 -7.47 -1.37
CA ASN A 406 -19.95 -8.57 -0.43
C ASN A 406 -19.14 -8.17 0.84
N THR A 407 -19.35 -8.92 1.93
CA THR A 407 -18.43 -9.29 3.03
C THR A 407 -18.67 -10.76 3.41
N GLY A 408 -17.79 -11.44 4.15
CA GLY A 408 -17.86 -12.89 4.43
C GLY A 408 -16.64 -13.67 3.90
N PRO A 409 -16.46 -14.96 4.25
CA PRO A 409 -15.33 -15.75 3.75
C PRO A 409 -15.59 -15.99 2.26
N ASN A 410 -14.68 -15.50 1.41
CA ASN A 410 -14.79 -15.45 -0.06
C ASN A 410 -15.62 -14.28 -0.64
N ALA A 411 -15.59 -13.12 0.00
CA ALA A 411 -16.29 -11.91 -0.44
C ALA A 411 -15.50 -11.05 -1.45
N ASP A 412 -15.96 -11.00 -2.70
CA ASP A 412 -15.51 -10.00 -3.69
C ASP A 412 -16.51 -8.81 -3.73
N GLY A 413 -16.06 -7.59 -3.39
CA GLY A 413 -16.86 -6.34 -3.36
C GLY A 413 -16.44 -5.41 -2.21
N TRP A 414 -17.27 -4.42 -1.83
CA TRP A 414 -17.01 -3.29 -0.88
C TRP A 414 -16.38 -3.65 0.51
N GLY A 415 -16.20 -4.93 0.84
CA GLY A 415 -15.76 -5.49 2.12
C GLY A 415 -14.33 -5.23 2.59
N GLY A 416 -13.51 -4.53 1.81
CA GLY A 416 -12.18 -4.05 2.24
C GLY A 416 -11.91 -2.58 1.88
N GLN A 417 -12.77 -1.97 1.07
CA GLN A 417 -12.59 -0.59 0.57
C GLN A 417 -13.12 0.46 1.53
N PHE A 418 -14.13 0.10 2.32
CA PHE A 418 -14.81 1.04 3.21
C PHE A 418 -14.90 0.45 4.61
N MET A 419 -14.79 1.33 5.60
CA MET A 419 -15.00 0.97 6.99
C MET A 419 -16.43 0.40 7.19
N ALA A 420 -16.62 -0.39 8.25
CA ALA A 420 -17.87 -1.10 8.51
C ALA A 420 -19.10 -0.19 8.55
N ASP A 421 -18.94 1.02 9.08
CA ASP A 421 -19.96 2.07 9.12
C ASP A 421 -20.45 2.47 7.73
N VAL A 422 -19.53 2.83 6.83
CA VAL A 422 -19.85 3.27 5.48
C VAL A 422 -20.47 2.13 4.69
N SER A 423 -19.85 0.95 4.73
CA SER A 423 -20.35 -0.23 4.01
C SER A 423 -21.73 -0.68 4.51
N THR A 424 -21.99 -0.62 5.82
CA THR A 424 -23.33 -0.90 6.38
C THR A 424 -24.36 0.12 5.90
N GLY A 425 -24.04 1.42 5.94
CA GLY A 425 -24.94 2.46 5.46
C GLY A 425 -25.29 2.31 3.98
N LEU A 426 -24.31 1.98 3.13
CA LEU A 426 -24.54 1.74 1.71
C LEU A 426 -25.38 0.49 1.48
N LYS A 427 -25.17 -0.57 2.26
CA LYS A 427 -25.98 -1.78 2.21
C LYS A 427 -27.43 -1.50 2.62
N MET A 428 -27.67 -0.70 3.66
CA MET A 428 -29.02 -0.27 4.05
C MET A 428 -29.72 0.48 2.91
N MET A 429 -29.04 1.45 2.27
CA MET A 429 -29.59 2.18 1.12
C MET A 429 -29.90 1.24 -0.06
N LYS A 430 -29.09 0.21 -0.27
CA LYS A 430 -29.32 -0.77 -1.35
C LYS A 430 -30.49 -1.71 -1.06
N LEU A 431 -30.62 -2.19 0.17
CA LEU A 431 -31.69 -3.10 0.56
C LEU A 431 -33.05 -2.40 0.67
N HIS A 432 -33.03 -1.10 1.01
CA HIS A 432 -34.24 -0.33 1.26
C HIS A 432 -34.15 1.10 0.66
N PRO A 433 -33.95 1.22 -0.67
CA PRO A 433 -33.68 2.50 -1.34
C PRO A 433 -34.87 3.46 -1.31
N ASP A 434 -36.08 2.92 -1.12
CA ASP A 434 -37.33 3.67 -1.02
C ASP A 434 -37.61 4.19 0.39
N ILE A 435 -36.86 3.71 1.37
CA ILE A 435 -37.10 3.97 2.79
C ILE A 435 -36.01 4.85 3.40
N PHE A 436 -34.74 4.48 3.24
CA PHE A 436 -33.64 5.12 3.96
C PHE A 436 -32.82 6.03 3.06
N HIS A 437 -32.65 7.26 3.53
CA HIS A 437 -31.59 8.15 3.07
C HIS A 437 -30.50 8.21 4.14
N VAL A 438 -29.31 7.68 3.83
CA VAL A 438 -28.18 7.65 4.78
C VAL A 438 -27.26 8.85 4.54
N ASP A 439 -27.06 9.67 5.58
CA ASP A 439 -26.16 10.82 5.56
C ASP A 439 -24.78 10.44 6.11
N PHE A 440 -23.79 10.20 5.23
CA PHE A 440 -22.41 9.96 5.66
C PHE A 440 -21.71 11.26 6.06
N MET A 441 -20.99 11.22 7.18
CA MET A 441 -20.27 12.37 7.70
C MET A 441 -18.96 11.98 8.37
N THR A 442 -17.93 12.82 8.19
CA THR A 442 -16.70 12.70 8.99
C THR A 442 -16.87 13.36 10.36
N GLN A 443 -15.96 13.07 11.30
CA GLN A 443 -15.93 13.71 12.63
C GLN A 443 -15.87 15.25 12.51
N GLU A 444 -15.13 15.78 11.54
CA GLU A 444 -15.04 17.22 11.29
C GLU A 444 -16.37 17.82 10.84
N GLN A 445 -17.16 17.06 10.08
CA GLN A 445 -18.46 17.48 9.57
C GLN A 445 -19.59 17.29 10.58
N ALA A 446 -19.40 16.45 11.59
CA ALA A 446 -20.36 16.23 12.66
C ALA A 446 -20.55 17.51 13.49
N THR A 447 -21.73 18.12 13.33
CA THR A 447 -22.17 19.33 14.04
C THR A 447 -23.58 19.13 14.56
N GLU A 448 -23.92 19.75 15.69
CA GLU A 448 -25.29 19.69 16.25
C GLU A 448 -26.34 20.10 15.21
N LYS A 449 -26.03 21.11 14.38
CA LYS A 449 -26.92 21.60 13.30
C LYS A 449 -27.18 20.56 12.20
N ARG A 450 -26.14 19.83 11.75
CA ARG A 450 -26.29 18.78 10.72
C ARG A 450 -27.06 17.59 11.30
N LEU A 451 -26.62 17.12 12.46
CA LEU A 451 -27.20 15.95 13.14
C LEU A 451 -28.65 16.16 13.58
N ALA A 452 -29.04 17.38 13.94
CA ALA A 452 -30.42 17.70 14.30
C ALA A 452 -31.43 17.43 13.16
N LYS A 453 -30.97 17.39 11.89
CA LYS A 453 -31.80 17.08 10.73
C LYS A 453 -32.07 15.57 10.58
N ASN A 454 -31.26 14.73 11.21
CA ASN A 454 -31.35 13.27 11.07
C ASN A 454 -32.40 12.71 12.03
N HIS A 455 -33.20 11.74 11.58
CA HIS A 455 -34.17 11.06 12.45
C HIS A 455 -33.46 10.22 13.51
N LEU A 456 -32.33 9.61 13.16
CA LEU A 456 -31.43 8.84 14.02
C LEU A 456 -30.00 9.05 13.54
N THR A 457 -29.03 8.89 14.44
CA THR A 457 -27.61 8.83 14.09
C THR A 457 -27.00 7.57 14.69
N PHE A 458 -26.37 6.75 13.85
CA PHE A 458 -25.60 5.60 14.31
C PHE A 458 -24.12 5.96 14.35
N ASP A 459 -23.47 5.58 15.43
CA ASP A 459 -22.02 5.65 15.62
C ASP A 459 -21.51 4.21 15.82
N PHE A 460 -20.59 3.80 14.97
CA PHE A 460 -20.02 2.46 14.98
C PHE A 460 -18.64 2.42 15.65
N TRP A 461 -18.13 3.58 16.07
CA TRP A 461 -16.74 3.66 16.53
C TRP A 461 -16.52 4.59 17.71
N GLY A 462 -15.26 4.70 18.08
CA GLY A 462 -14.72 5.37 19.24
C GLY A 462 -14.42 6.83 18.94
N ASP A 463 -15.37 7.58 18.36
CA ASP A 463 -15.05 8.86 17.71
C ASP A 463 -14.32 9.85 18.62
N VAL A 464 -14.71 9.93 19.89
CA VAL A 464 -14.04 10.79 20.89
C VAL A 464 -12.58 10.36 21.07
N SER A 465 -12.33 9.07 21.20
CA SER A 465 -10.99 8.52 21.41
C SER A 465 -10.12 8.61 20.17
N ILE A 466 -10.67 8.41 18.96
CA ILE A 466 -9.95 8.60 17.69
C ILE A 466 -9.51 10.06 17.55
N ALA A 467 -10.38 11.02 17.87
CA ALA A 467 -10.02 12.42 17.85
C ALA A 467 -8.89 12.73 18.86
N LEU A 468 -8.89 12.12 20.05
CA LEU A 468 -7.80 12.25 21.03
C LEU A 468 -6.49 11.65 20.51
N MET A 469 -6.52 10.44 19.95
CA MET A 469 -5.35 9.78 19.37
C MET A 469 -4.72 10.57 18.23
N ASN A 470 -5.55 11.24 17.43
CA ASN A 470 -5.10 12.11 16.35
C ASN A 470 -4.65 13.50 16.81
N GLY A 471 -4.50 13.73 18.13
CA GLY A 471 -4.06 15.01 18.67
C GLY A 471 -5.07 16.15 18.49
N LYS A 472 -6.37 15.84 18.37
CA LYS A 472 -7.46 16.81 18.15
C LYS A 472 -8.39 16.92 19.38
N PRO A 473 -7.92 17.40 20.54
CA PRO A 473 -8.73 17.44 21.77
C PRO A 473 -9.95 18.38 21.69
N ALA A 474 -9.90 19.43 20.87
CA ALA A 474 -11.06 20.30 20.64
C ALA A 474 -12.17 19.58 19.87
N LEU A 475 -11.81 18.77 18.88
CA LEU A 475 -12.75 17.91 18.15
C LEU A 475 -13.34 16.86 19.09
N ALA A 476 -12.52 16.19 19.89
CA ALA A 476 -12.97 15.20 20.88
C ALA A 476 -14.01 15.79 21.84
N ARG A 477 -13.78 16.99 22.38
CA ARG A 477 -14.76 17.69 23.24
C ARG A 477 -16.07 18.00 22.51
N ARG A 478 -16.01 18.38 21.24
CA ARG A 478 -17.20 18.65 20.43
C ARG A 478 -18.01 17.38 20.17
N ILE A 479 -17.36 16.30 19.76
CA ILE A 479 -18.01 15.00 19.55
C ILE A 479 -18.62 14.49 20.86
N GLN A 480 -17.91 14.59 21.98
CA GLN A 480 -18.43 14.22 23.28
C GLN A 480 -19.69 15.03 23.64
N LYS A 481 -19.68 16.35 23.39
CA LYS A 481 -20.88 17.19 23.59
C LYS A 481 -22.04 16.71 22.72
N ILE A 482 -21.78 16.37 21.47
CA ILE A 482 -22.77 15.84 20.52
C ILE A 482 -23.36 14.52 21.02
N GLN A 483 -22.54 13.54 21.39
CA GLN A 483 -23.00 12.22 21.86
C GLN A 483 -23.79 12.33 23.18
N LYS A 484 -23.43 13.28 24.05
CA LYS A 484 -24.17 13.59 25.30
C LYS A 484 -25.50 14.29 25.07
N ASN A 485 -25.76 14.83 23.88
CA ASN A 485 -26.97 15.58 23.61
C ASN A 485 -28.11 14.63 23.19
N PRO A 486 -29.12 14.37 24.06
CA PRO A 486 -30.21 13.49 23.71
C PRO A 486 -31.03 14.02 22.53
N ASN A 487 -31.03 15.31 22.22
CA ASN A 487 -31.81 15.83 21.08
C ASN A 487 -31.21 15.47 19.71
N LEU A 488 -29.99 14.90 19.67
CA LEU A 488 -29.31 14.49 18.43
C LEU A 488 -29.49 13.00 18.11
N ARG A 489 -30.16 12.24 19.00
CA ARG A 489 -30.59 10.85 18.74
C ARG A 489 -29.43 9.94 18.30
N HIS A 490 -28.29 10.05 18.97
CA HIS A 490 -27.12 9.19 18.77
C HIS A 490 -27.30 7.83 19.42
N HIS A 491 -27.04 6.77 18.65
CA HIS A 491 -26.91 5.40 19.13
C HIS A 491 -25.52 4.85 18.80
N PRO A 492 -24.81 4.20 19.75
CA PRO A 492 -25.25 3.99 21.12
C PRO A 492 -25.28 5.30 21.93
N GLY A 493 -26.04 5.29 23.02
CA GLY A 493 -26.11 6.45 23.92
C GLY A 493 -24.79 6.65 24.67
N TRP A 494 -24.56 7.89 25.14
CA TRP A 494 -23.34 8.25 25.87
C TRP A 494 -23.07 7.37 27.10
N ASP A 495 -24.10 6.93 27.84
CA ASP A 495 -23.90 6.11 29.04
C ASP A 495 -23.23 4.76 28.73
N TYR A 496 -23.66 4.10 27.65
CA TYR A 496 -23.01 2.88 27.17
C TYR A 496 -21.59 3.18 26.67
N TYR A 497 -21.44 4.24 25.87
CA TYR A 497 -20.16 4.60 25.28
C TYR A 497 -19.12 4.95 26.38
N GLU A 498 -19.51 5.74 27.37
CA GLU A 498 -18.69 6.04 28.54
C GLU A 498 -18.36 4.77 29.33
N TRP A 499 -19.31 3.87 29.50
CA TRP A 499 -19.09 2.61 30.22
C TRP A 499 -18.09 1.69 29.52
N VAL A 500 -18.25 1.45 28.21
CA VAL A 500 -17.40 0.51 27.46
C VAL A 500 -15.99 1.08 27.24
N MET A 501 -15.88 2.40 27.08
CA MET A 501 -14.60 3.11 26.94
C MET A 501 -13.88 3.34 28.27
N HIS A 502 -14.50 2.94 29.39
CA HIS A 502 -13.95 3.09 30.72
C HIS A 502 -13.69 1.71 31.34
N LYS A 503 -12.51 1.17 31.03
CA LYS A 503 -12.13 -0.20 31.35
C LYS A 503 -12.29 -0.53 32.84
N SER A 504 -11.87 0.37 33.74
CA SER A 504 -12.06 0.19 35.20
C SER A 504 -13.53 -0.07 35.58
N ARG A 505 -14.48 0.64 34.96
CA ARG A 505 -15.91 0.54 35.29
C ARG A 505 -16.50 -0.80 34.88
N TYR A 506 -16.37 -1.18 33.61
CA TYR A 506 -16.95 -2.45 33.17
C TYR A 506 -16.28 -3.64 33.86
N MET A 507 -14.97 -3.58 34.11
CA MET A 507 -14.25 -4.66 34.80
C MET A 507 -14.78 -4.85 36.21
N LYS A 508 -14.93 -3.76 36.99
CA LYS A 508 -15.52 -3.81 38.34
C LYS A 508 -16.95 -4.34 38.33
N GLN A 509 -17.77 -3.92 37.36
CA GLN A 509 -19.13 -4.44 37.21
C GLN A 509 -19.14 -5.95 36.93
N CYS A 510 -18.30 -6.41 36.00
CA CYS A 510 -18.20 -7.82 35.63
C CYS A 510 -17.68 -8.67 36.81
N SER A 511 -16.63 -8.22 37.51
CA SER A 511 -16.12 -8.89 38.71
C SER A 511 -17.18 -9.01 39.80
N LYS A 512 -17.96 -7.96 40.06
CA LYS A 512 -19.09 -8.00 41.01
C LYS A 512 -20.16 -9.01 40.61
N ALA A 513 -20.33 -9.27 39.31
CA ALA A 513 -21.24 -10.29 38.78
C ALA A 513 -20.62 -11.70 38.71
N GLY A 514 -19.45 -11.92 39.33
CA GLY A 514 -18.75 -13.21 39.33
C GLY A 514 -18.27 -13.63 37.94
N ILE A 515 -18.04 -12.68 37.03
CA ILE A 515 -17.45 -12.93 35.72
C ILE A 515 -15.92 -12.92 35.90
N PRO A 516 -15.21 -14.00 35.54
CA PRO A 516 -13.76 -14.03 35.58
C PRO A 516 -13.14 -12.91 34.73
N MET A 517 -12.35 -12.07 35.37
CA MET A 517 -11.57 -10.99 34.75
C MET A 517 -10.09 -11.29 34.98
N ILE A 518 -9.22 -10.73 34.14
CA ILE A 518 -7.79 -10.68 34.46
C ILE A 518 -7.57 -9.94 35.80
N ASP A 519 -6.71 -10.49 36.67
CA ASP A 519 -6.40 -9.85 37.96
C ASP A 519 -5.85 -8.43 37.70
N THR A 520 -6.39 -7.44 38.41
CA THR A 520 -6.16 -6.04 38.07
C THR A 520 -6.06 -5.21 39.33
N ILE A 521 -4.99 -4.42 39.44
CA ILE A 521 -4.91 -3.32 40.39
C ILE A 521 -5.51 -2.09 39.70
N HIS A 522 -6.61 -1.59 40.25
CA HIS A 522 -7.26 -0.36 39.79
C HIS A 522 -6.58 0.84 40.45
N VAL A 523 -6.07 1.76 39.63
CA VAL A 523 -5.45 3.01 40.07
C VAL A 523 -6.34 4.16 39.59
N GLU A 524 -7.00 4.87 40.52
CA GLU A 524 -8.10 5.81 40.16
C GLU A 524 -7.81 7.28 40.49
N LYS A 525 -6.66 7.56 41.12
CA LYS A 525 -6.30 8.90 41.64
C LYS A 525 -5.01 9.42 41.02
N GLY A 526 -4.77 9.09 39.76
CA GLY A 526 -3.48 9.32 39.09
C GLY A 526 -2.49 8.18 39.35
N PHE A 527 -1.47 8.10 38.49
CA PHE A 527 -0.42 7.09 38.63
C PHE A 527 0.60 7.55 39.67
N ASN A 528 0.92 6.68 40.64
CA ASN A 528 2.05 6.88 41.55
C ASN A 528 2.97 5.66 41.41
N ALA A 529 4.15 5.86 40.83
CA ALA A 529 5.07 4.79 40.46
C ALA A 529 5.45 3.91 41.66
N ARG A 530 5.74 4.52 42.81
CA ARG A 530 6.20 3.82 44.02
C ARG A 530 5.09 2.99 44.64
N GLU A 531 3.89 3.54 44.76
CA GLU A 531 2.74 2.80 45.28
C GLU A 531 2.34 1.66 44.35
N VAL A 532 2.38 1.90 43.03
CA VAL A 532 2.05 0.88 42.03
C VAL A 532 3.07 -0.26 42.08
N LEU A 533 4.37 0.03 42.06
CA LEU A 533 5.41 -0.99 42.16
C LEU A 533 5.29 -1.80 43.45
N LYS A 534 5.02 -1.14 44.59
CA LYS A 534 4.77 -1.83 45.87
C LYS A 534 3.60 -2.82 45.77
N LYS A 535 2.50 -2.44 45.11
CA LYS A 535 1.35 -3.32 44.91
C LYS A 535 1.65 -4.48 43.95
N ILE A 536 2.45 -4.25 42.91
CA ILE A 536 2.90 -5.30 41.97
C ILE A 536 3.77 -6.33 42.71
N VAL A 537 4.75 -5.88 43.48
CA VAL A 537 5.62 -6.75 44.29
C VAL A 537 4.78 -7.54 45.30
N ALA A 538 3.84 -6.90 45.98
CA ALA A 538 2.95 -7.57 46.93
C ALA A 538 2.03 -8.62 46.27
N LYS A 539 1.70 -8.45 44.99
CA LYS A 539 0.96 -9.44 44.19
C LYS A 539 1.82 -10.63 43.76
N GLY A 540 3.15 -10.53 43.86
CA GLY A 540 4.08 -11.58 43.44
C GLY A 540 4.08 -11.81 41.93
N TRP A 541 3.74 -10.80 41.12
CA TRP A 541 3.79 -10.92 39.67
C TRP A 541 5.22 -10.82 39.16
N ASP A 542 5.66 -11.77 38.33
CA ASP A 542 7.00 -11.73 37.69
C ASP A 542 7.09 -10.64 36.62
N LYS A 543 6.04 -10.49 35.83
CA LYS A 543 5.90 -9.46 34.79
C LYS A 543 4.54 -8.79 34.90
N PHE A 544 4.49 -7.53 34.51
CA PHE A 544 3.25 -6.75 34.50
C PHE A 544 3.22 -5.81 33.31
N PHE A 545 2.05 -5.24 33.08
CA PHE A 545 1.87 -4.07 32.24
C PHE A 545 0.89 -3.10 32.88
N VAL A 546 1.07 -1.82 32.57
CA VAL A 546 0.19 -0.72 32.97
C VAL A 546 -0.42 -0.15 31.71
N LYS A 547 -1.74 0.04 31.70
CA LYS A 547 -2.46 0.71 30.61
C LYS A 547 -3.37 1.82 31.13
N PRO A 548 -3.64 2.88 30.35
CA PRO A 548 -4.62 3.89 30.73
C PRO A 548 -6.02 3.27 30.81
N GLY A 549 -6.79 3.61 31.85
CA GLY A 549 -8.10 3.00 32.13
C GLY A 549 -9.29 3.67 31.43
N TYR A 550 -9.09 4.83 30.82
CA TYR A 550 -10.15 5.63 30.18
C TYR A 550 -9.74 6.07 28.77
N MET A 551 -10.61 5.83 27.79
CA MET A 551 -10.52 6.34 26.41
C MET A 551 -9.21 6.00 25.66
N SER A 552 -8.61 4.84 25.95
CA SER A 552 -7.37 4.34 25.33
C SER A 552 -7.62 3.12 24.42
N PHE A 553 -6.90 3.06 23.30
CA PHE A 553 -6.95 1.99 22.29
C PHE A 553 -5.55 1.57 21.82
N PHE A 554 -5.48 0.41 21.15
CA PHE A 554 -4.30 -0.07 20.41
C PHE A 554 -3.01 -0.13 21.24
N GLY A 555 -3.13 -0.38 22.55
CA GLY A 555 -1.97 -0.39 23.45
C GLY A 555 -1.28 0.97 23.62
N ALA A 556 -1.92 2.08 23.23
CA ALA A 556 -1.36 3.41 23.39
C ALA A 556 -1.15 3.75 24.87
N GLY A 557 0.03 4.26 25.20
CA GLY A 557 0.40 4.67 26.56
C GLY A 557 0.61 3.49 27.52
N VAL A 558 1.07 2.33 27.02
CA VAL A 558 1.41 1.17 27.86
C VAL A 558 2.87 1.18 28.28
N ILE A 559 3.15 0.81 29.53
CA ILE A 559 4.48 0.39 30.00
C ILE A 559 4.39 -1.06 30.49
N ASN A 560 5.40 -1.87 30.20
CA ASN A 560 5.46 -3.26 30.63
C ASN A 560 6.91 -3.70 30.90
N GLY A 561 7.09 -4.80 31.61
CA GLY A 561 8.40 -5.41 31.84
C GLY A 561 8.40 -6.40 33.01
N LYS A 562 9.58 -6.90 33.37
CA LYS A 562 9.74 -7.73 34.57
C LYS A 562 9.71 -6.86 35.81
N THR A 563 9.04 -7.32 36.85
CA THR A 563 8.93 -6.62 38.13
C THR A 563 10.29 -6.30 38.72
N GLN A 564 11.25 -7.26 38.66
CA GLN A 564 12.58 -7.06 39.22
C GLN A 564 13.33 -5.89 38.54
N ASP A 565 13.20 -5.73 37.23
CA ASP A 565 13.87 -4.64 36.49
C ASP A 565 13.44 -3.26 37.03
N PHE A 566 12.17 -3.12 37.45
CA PHE A 566 11.65 -1.88 38.05
C PHE A 566 11.95 -1.74 39.55
N VAL A 567 12.18 -2.86 40.25
CA VAL A 567 12.68 -2.84 41.64
C VAL A 567 14.12 -2.36 41.67
N ASP A 568 14.94 -2.86 40.73
CA ASP A 568 16.34 -2.49 40.60
C ASP A 568 16.49 -1.06 40.06
N ASN A 569 15.60 -0.65 39.14
CA ASN A 569 15.57 0.69 38.59
C ASN A 569 14.13 1.20 38.38
N ILE A 570 13.66 2.06 39.30
CA ILE A 570 12.30 2.62 39.25
C ILE A 570 12.14 3.76 38.23
N GLU A 571 13.23 4.35 37.71
CA GLU A 571 13.18 5.54 36.86
C GLU A 571 12.22 5.42 35.66
N PRO A 572 12.13 4.28 34.93
CA PRO A 572 11.16 4.15 33.85
C PRO A 572 9.70 4.30 34.29
N LEU A 573 9.33 3.86 35.51
CA LEU A 573 7.98 4.06 36.05
C LEU A 573 7.75 5.51 36.48
N LEU A 574 8.77 6.19 37.01
CA LEU A 574 8.68 7.62 37.36
C LEU A 574 8.55 8.49 36.11
N GLN A 575 9.25 8.14 35.04
CA GLN A 575 9.10 8.78 33.74
C GLN A 575 7.67 8.58 33.22
N TYR A 576 7.16 7.34 33.26
CA TYR A 576 5.80 7.04 32.86
C TYR A 576 4.75 7.83 33.68
N GLU A 577 4.95 7.97 34.99
CA GLU A 577 4.14 8.83 35.87
C GLU A 577 4.10 10.28 35.36
N ALA A 578 5.27 10.86 35.09
CA ALA A 578 5.41 12.24 34.65
C ALA A 578 4.74 12.49 33.28
N GLU A 579 4.93 11.57 32.33
CA GLU A 579 4.34 11.63 30.98
C GLU A 579 2.82 11.53 31.00
N ASN A 580 2.26 10.82 31.99
CA ASN A 580 0.82 10.54 32.08
C ASN A 580 0.13 11.30 33.24
N LYS A 581 0.72 12.38 33.77
CA LYS A 581 0.20 13.15 34.91
C LYS A 581 -1.24 13.68 34.76
N HIS A 582 -1.75 13.78 33.53
CA HIS A 582 -3.11 14.24 33.23
C HIS A 582 -4.14 13.11 33.21
N GLN A 583 -3.69 11.86 33.14
CA GLN A 583 -4.53 10.67 33.19
C GLN A 583 -4.83 10.34 34.65
N LYS A 584 -6.11 10.14 34.99
CA LYS A 584 -6.52 9.84 36.36
C LYS A 584 -6.58 8.35 36.66
N GLU A 585 -6.81 7.54 35.63
CA GLU A 585 -7.13 6.14 35.80
C GLU A 585 -6.22 5.24 34.98
N PHE A 586 -5.71 4.20 35.63
CA PHE A 586 -4.84 3.18 35.06
C PHE A 586 -5.25 1.80 35.56
N LEU A 587 -4.94 0.80 34.74
CA LEU A 587 -5.07 -0.61 35.07
C LEU A 587 -3.67 -1.22 35.08
N VAL A 588 -3.32 -1.87 36.18
CA VAL A 588 -2.07 -2.64 36.29
C VAL A 588 -2.43 -4.11 36.34
N GLN A 589 -1.90 -4.88 35.40
CA GLN A 589 -2.30 -6.27 35.16
C GLN A 589 -1.05 -7.15 35.05
N PRO A 590 -1.13 -8.42 35.48
CA PRO A 590 -0.04 -9.37 35.28
C PRO A 590 0.13 -9.63 33.79
N TYR A 591 1.37 -9.78 33.35
CA TYR A 591 1.65 -10.26 32.01
C TYR A 591 1.42 -11.78 31.98
N MET A 592 0.21 -12.19 31.61
CA MET A 592 -0.20 -13.59 31.70
C MET A 592 0.47 -14.42 30.61
N LEU A 593 1.31 -15.38 31.01
CA LEU A 593 2.05 -16.25 30.10
C LEU A 593 1.49 -17.67 30.10
N LYS A 594 1.47 -18.28 28.91
CA LYS A 594 1.35 -19.71 28.69
C LYS A 594 2.58 -20.42 29.28
N PRO A 595 2.50 -21.73 29.56
CA PRO A 595 3.63 -22.47 30.14
C PRO A 595 4.90 -22.50 29.28
N ASN A 596 4.80 -22.19 27.98
CA ASN A 596 5.94 -22.08 27.07
C ASN A 596 6.56 -20.66 27.05
N GLY A 597 6.08 -19.73 27.89
CA GLY A 597 6.59 -18.36 27.97
C GLY A 597 5.93 -17.35 27.02
N ASN A 598 5.02 -17.78 26.15
CA ASN A 598 4.29 -16.88 25.24
C ASN A 598 3.06 -16.26 25.92
N VAL A 599 2.54 -15.14 25.39
CA VAL A 599 1.28 -14.52 25.87
C VAL A 599 0.10 -15.48 25.70
N PHE A 600 -0.91 -15.36 26.56
CA PHE A 600 -2.17 -16.10 26.43
C PHE A 600 -2.82 -15.93 25.05
N ASP A 601 -3.58 -16.94 24.63
CA ASP A 601 -4.36 -16.87 23.39
C ASP A 601 -5.66 -16.09 23.65
N GLU A 602 -6.24 -15.46 22.64
CA GLU A 602 -7.56 -14.82 22.77
C GLU A 602 -8.59 -15.47 21.84
N ILE A 603 -9.82 -15.61 22.34
CA ILE A 603 -11.00 -15.90 21.53
C ILE A 603 -11.90 -14.67 21.59
N ARG A 604 -12.00 -14.00 20.44
CA ARG A 604 -12.77 -12.76 20.25
C ARG A 604 -14.18 -13.11 19.80
N ASN A 605 -15.16 -12.85 20.65
CA ASN A 605 -16.56 -13.19 20.43
C ASN A 605 -17.32 -11.96 19.93
N PHE A 606 -17.96 -12.08 18.77
CA PHE A 606 -18.70 -10.99 18.15
C PHE A 606 -20.20 -11.16 18.37
N PHE A 607 -20.86 -10.07 18.73
CA PHE A 607 -22.30 -10.00 18.93
C PHE A 607 -22.90 -8.98 17.98
N ILE A 608 -23.94 -9.37 17.25
CA ILE A 608 -24.71 -8.49 16.35
C ILE A 608 -26.14 -8.48 16.87
N ASP A 609 -26.73 -7.29 17.02
CA ASP A 609 -28.06 -7.13 17.62
C ASP A 609 -28.18 -7.79 19.02
N GLY A 610 -27.11 -7.69 19.82
CA GLY A 610 -27.04 -8.29 21.15
C GLY A 610 -26.97 -9.83 21.18
N GLU A 611 -26.94 -10.50 20.02
CA GLU A 611 -26.88 -11.96 19.89
C GLU A 611 -25.48 -12.41 19.50
N TRP A 612 -25.02 -13.55 20.06
CA TRP A 612 -23.73 -14.11 19.70
C TRP A 612 -23.75 -14.55 18.23
N ALA A 613 -22.80 -14.08 17.44
CA ALA A 613 -22.81 -14.29 16.00
C ALA A 613 -21.68 -15.23 15.54
N TYR A 614 -20.44 -14.98 15.96
CA TYR A 614 -19.27 -15.80 15.62
C TYR A 614 -18.10 -15.51 16.57
N SER A 615 -17.00 -16.26 16.43
CA SER A 615 -15.78 -16.04 17.21
C SER A 615 -14.51 -16.29 16.38
N VAL A 616 -13.47 -15.51 16.68
CA VAL A 616 -12.16 -15.57 16.00
C VAL A 616 -11.08 -15.85 17.04
N TYR A 617 -10.18 -16.78 16.74
CA TYR A 617 -9.00 -17.07 17.55
C TYR A 617 -7.86 -16.12 17.18
N THR A 618 -7.07 -15.73 18.18
CA THR A 618 -5.82 -14.98 18.01
C THR A 618 -4.73 -15.55 18.94
N ASP A 619 -3.54 -15.84 18.42
CA ASP A 619 -2.45 -16.46 19.23
C ASP A 619 -1.77 -15.51 20.25
N GLY A 620 -2.15 -14.23 20.22
CA GLY A 620 -1.68 -13.20 21.15
C GLY A 620 -0.30 -12.64 20.82
N VAL A 621 0.33 -13.00 19.69
CA VAL A 621 1.73 -12.64 19.42
C VAL A 621 1.96 -11.84 18.12
N ASP A 622 1.17 -11.98 17.06
CA ASP A 622 1.36 -11.19 15.82
C ASP A 622 0.18 -11.27 14.82
N TYR A 623 0.14 -10.39 13.80
CA TYR A 623 -0.89 -10.25 12.74
C TYR A 623 -1.19 -11.51 11.90
N ASP A 624 -0.38 -12.56 12.02
CA ASP A 624 -0.49 -13.80 11.24
C ASP A 624 -1.26 -14.91 11.98
N GLY A 625 -1.52 -14.75 13.28
CA GLY A 625 -2.12 -15.76 14.15
C GLY A 625 -3.65 -15.75 14.25
N PHE A 626 -4.38 -15.46 13.16
CA PHE A 626 -5.84 -15.27 13.18
C PHE A 626 -6.56 -16.31 12.34
N TRP A 627 -7.58 -16.94 12.91
CA TRP A 627 -8.47 -17.84 12.18
C TRP A 627 -9.85 -17.93 12.84
N GLU A 628 -10.83 -18.41 12.09
CA GLU A 628 -12.14 -18.75 12.64
C GLU A 628 -11.97 -19.78 13.76
N GLN A 629 -12.51 -19.48 14.95
CA GLN A 629 -12.37 -20.39 16.09
C GLN A 629 -13.13 -21.70 15.80
N PRO A 630 -12.44 -22.86 15.78
CA PRO A 630 -13.07 -24.14 15.53
C PRO A 630 -14.11 -24.50 16.59
N GLU A 631 -15.10 -25.28 16.19
CA GLU A 631 -16.09 -25.86 17.10
C GLU A 631 -15.44 -26.72 18.18
N GLY A 632 -16.06 -26.75 19.36
CA GLY A 632 -15.61 -27.60 20.46
C GLY A 632 -15.75 -26.96 21.85
N LYS A 633 -15.23 -27.67 22.86
CA LYS A 633 -15.39 -27.31 24.28
C LYS A 633 -14.88 -25.89 24.61
N LEU A 634 -13.77 -25.48 24.00
CA LEU A 634 -13.18 -24.17 24.23
C LEU A 634 -14.06 -23.04 23.69
N LYS A 635 -14.51 -23.13 22.42
CA LYS A 635 -15.43 -22.15 21.81
C LYS A 635 -16.69 -21.99 22.64
N GLU A 636 -17.30 -23.09 23.06
CA GLU A 636 -18.51 -23.08 23.87
C GLU A 636 -18.29 -22.47 25.26
N ALA A 637 -17.15 -22.73 25.90
CA ALA A 637 -16.83 -22.11 27.19
C ALA A 637 -16.63 -20.59 27.06
N CYS A 638 -15.91 -20.13 26.04
CA CYS A 638 -15.70 -18.71 25.76
C CYS A 638 -17.01 -18.00 25.38
N LYS A 639 -17.84 -18.62 24.54
CA LYS A 639 -19.18 -18.13 24.17
C LYS A 639 -20.07 -17.96 25.39
N LYS A 640 -20.17 -18.97 26.26
CA LYS A 640 -20.95 -18.88 27.51
C LYS A 640 -20.47 -17.75 28.42
N LEU A 641 -19.17 -17.56 28.55
CA LEU A 641 -18.60 -16.45 29.32
C LEU A 641 -18.94 -15.09 28.68
N ALA A 642 -18.80 -14.97 27.36
CA ALA A 642 -19.11 -13.74 26.64
C ALA A 642 -20.62 -13.38 26.69
N ILE A 643 -21.51 -14.36 26.64
CA ILE A 643 -22.96 -14.13 26.84
C ILE A 643 -23.24 -13.53 28.23
N ARG A 644 -22.58 -14.02 29.29
CA ARG A 644 -22.72 -13.42 30.63
C ARG A 644 -22.26 -11.96 30.69
N VAL A 645 -21.25 -11.59 29.89
CA VAL A 645 -20.79 -10.20 29.74
C VAL A 645 -21.82 -9.36 29.00
N MET A 646 -22.44 -9.88 27.94
CA MET A 646 -23.53 -9.18 27.24
C MET A 646 -24.71 -8.85 28.15
N GLU A 647 -25.03 -9.72 29.10
CA GLU A 647 -26.05 -9.42 30.11
C GLU A 647 -25.67 -8.26 31.04
N GLN A 648 -24.37 -7.95 31.19
CA GLN A 648 -23.92 -6.73 31.86
C GLN A 648 -24.03 -5.50 30.96
N ILE A 649 -23.76 -5.66 29.67
CA ILE A 649 -23.88 -4.59 28.66
C ILE A 649 -25.34 -4.13 28.53
N LYS A 650 -26.31 -5.06 28.48
CA LYS A 650 -27.75 -4.74 28.40
C LYS A 650 -28.27 -3.88 29.56
N LYS A 651 -27.59 -3.89 30.72
CA LYS A 651 -27.95 -3.05 31.88
C LYS A 651 -27.61 -1.58 31.68
N VAL A 652 -26.65 -1.27 30.80
CA VAL A 652 -26.16 0.10 30.55
C VAL A 652 -26.57 0.62 29.18
N ASN A 653 -26.72 -0.24 28.16
CA ASN A 653 -27.20 0.18 26.85
C ASN A 653 -28.72 0.39 26.86
N LYS A 654 -29.15 1.64 26.84
CA LYS A 654 -30.55 2.03 26.96
C LYS A 654 -30.96 3.02 25.88
N TRP A 655 -32.22 2.95 25.49
CA TRP A 655 -32.88 3.93 24.64
C TRP A 655 -34.24 4.28 25.24
N GLU A 656 -34.48 5.58 25.48
CA GLU A 656 -35.65 6.08 26.21
C GLU A 656 -35.82 5.39 27.59
N GLY A 657 -34.71 5.24 28.32
CA GLY A 657 -34.67 4.61 29.65
C GLY A 657 -34.86 3.09 29.67
N LYS A 658 -35.23 2.48 28.55
CA LYS A 658 -35.44 1.03 28.42
C LYS A 658 -34.19 0.33 27.88
N PRO A 659 -33.85 -0.88 28.36
CA PRO A 659 -32.78 -1.69 27.77
C PRO A 659 -32.94 -1.83 26.26
N MET A 660 -31.81 -1.84 25.57
CA MET A 660 -31.74 -2.06 24.12
C MET A 660 -30.55 -2.96 23.82
N ASN A 661 -30.69 -3.84 22.83
CA ASN A 661 -29.56 -4.58 22.31
C ASN A 661 -28.53 -3.61 21.73
N THR A 662 -27.26 -3.95 21.84
CA THR A 662 -26.21 -3.22 21.13
C THR A 662 -26.19 -3.67 19.68
N LEU A 663 -25.96 -2.73 18.77
CA LEU A 663 -25.84 -3.07 17.35
C LEU A 663 -24.66 -4.04 17.13
N LEU A 664 -23.54 -3.76 17.81
CA LEU A 664 -22.33 -4.56 17.71
C LEU A 664 -21.50 -4.50 19.01
N ASN A 665 -20.97 -5.65 19.40
CA ASN A 665 -19.92 -5.76 20.41
C ASN A 665 -18.90 -6.83 20.05
N ARG A 666 -17.66 -6.61 20.50
CA ARG A 666 -16.62 -7.64 20.56
C ARG A 666 -16.23 -7.87 22.03
N ILE A 667 -16.16 -9.12 22.45
CA ILE A 667 -15.73 -9.52 23.79
C ILE A 667 -14.56 -10.48 23.66
N ASP A 668 -13.40 -10.06 24.16
CA ASP A 668 -12.14 -10.78 24.04
C ASP A 668 -11.92 -11.63 25.29
N ILE A 669 -11.84 -12.93 25.10
CA ILE A 669 -11.65 -13.91 26.17
C ILE A 669 -10.23 -14.45 26.10
N GLY A 670 -9.41 -14.17 27.11
CA GLY A 670 -8.08 -14.75 27.24
C GLY A 670 -8.15 -16.22 27.66
N VAL A 671 -7.27 -17.05 27.09
CA VAL A 671 -7.23 -18.51 27.25
C VAL A 671 -5.82 -18.93 27.65
N ILE A 672 -5.71 -19.69 28.74
CA ILE A 672 -4.45 -20.25 29.23
C ILE A 672 -4.63 -21.76 29.45
N PRO A 673 -3.72 -22.62 28.92
CA PRO A 673 -3.73 -24.04 29.21
C PRO A 673 -3.65 -24.33 30.72
N ASP A 674 -4.50 -25.22 31.21
CA ASP A 674 -4.53 -25.65 32.60
C ASP A 674 -3.90 -27.04 32.72
N LYS A 675 -2.61 -27.09 33.07
CA LYS A 675 -1.86 -28.36 33.22
C LYS A 675 -2.43 -29.29 34.29
N SER A 676 -3.25 -28.80 35.21
CA SER A 676 -3.87 -29.63 36.25
C SER A 676 -4.99 -30.52 35.71
N LYS A 677 -5.46 -30.28 34.48
CA LYS A 677 -6.58 -30.99 33.85
C LYS A 677 -6.18 -31.41 32.44
N LYS A 678 -6.46 -32.66 32.08
CA LYS A 678 -6.31 -33.13 30.69
C LYS A 678 -7.22 -32.29 29.79
N ASP A 679 -6.63 -31.64 28.78
CA ASP A 679 -7.30 -30.70 27.87
C ASP A 679 -8.00 -29.52 28.58
N GLY A 680 -7.53 -29.16 29.77
CA GLY A 680 -8.07 -28.07 30.56
C GLY A 680 -7.59 -26.70 30.09
N PHE A 681 -8.44 -25.70 30.31
CA PHE A 681 -8.10 -24.31 30.10
C PHE A 681 -8.72 -23.43 31.19
N ARG A 682 -8.04 -22.33 31.48
CA ARG A 682 -8.58 -21.21 32.26
C ARG A 682 -8.93 -20.07 31.31
N ILE A 683 -10.09 -19.48 31.51
CA ILE A 683 -10.59 -18.37 30.69
C ILE A 683 -10.94 -17.16 31.55
N PHE A 684 -10.75 -15.97 30.99
CA PHE A 684 -11.10 -14.70 31.61
C PHE A 684 -11.42 -13.66 30.55
N VAL A 685 -12.23 -12.66 30.89
CA VAL A 685 -12.48 -11.52 30.00
C VAL A 685 -11.26 -10.60 30.04
N ASN A 686 -10.68 -10.33 28.87
CA ASN A 686 -9.57 -9.39 28.70
C ASN A 686 -10.10 -7.99 28.35
N GLU A 687 -10.96 -7.90 27.34
CA GLU A 687 -11.47 -6.62 26.82
C GLU A 687 -12.92 -6.73 26.31
N ILE A 688 -13.63 -5.59 26.36
CA ILE A 688 -14.95 -5.40 25.76
C ILE A 688 -14.83 -4.18 24.86
N GLU A 689 -15.20 -4.31 23.59
CA GLU A 689 -15.16 -3.21 22.63
C GLU A 689 -16.52 -2.99 21.95
N PRO A 690 -16.86 -1.72 21.63
CA PRO A 690 -18.09 -1.38 20.91
C PRO A 690 -17.97 -1.48 19.38
N GLN A 691 -16.91 -2.11 18.86
CA GLN A 691 -16.52 -1.99 17.45
C GLN A 691 -16.32 -3.33 16.76
N MET A 692 -16.45 -3.30 15.44
CA MET A 692 -15.87 -4.32 14.57
C MET A 692 -14.44 -3.88 14.29
N THR A 693 -13.46 -4.68 14.66
CA THR A 693 -12.18 -4.65 13.93
C THR A 693 -12.50 -5.11 12.52
N THR A 694 -12.67 -4.16 11.60
CA THR A 694 -13.12 -4.37 10.21
C THR A 694 -12.36 -5.48 9.50
N TRP A 695 -11.06 -5.56 9.77
CA TRP A 695 -10.19 -6.57 9.19
C TRP A 695 -10.46 -8.01 9.69
N LEU A 696 -11.01 -8.19 10.90
CA LEU A 696 -11.43 -9.50 11.42
C LEU A 696 -12.74 -10.00 10.80
N GLY A 697 -13.46 -9.15 10.06
CA GLY A 697 -14.65 -9.55 9.31
C GLY A 697 -14.38 -10.65 8.27
N ARG A 698 -13.12 -10.79 7.82
CA ARG A 698 -12.71 -11.87 6.90
C ARG A 698 -12.83 -13.28 7.48
N TYR A 699 -12.83 -13.40 8.82
CA TYR A 699 -13.00 -14.65 9.55
C TYR A 699 -14.45 -14.85 10.03
N CYS A 700 -15.37 -13.99 9.60
CA CYS A 700 -16.79 -14.15 9.86
C CYS A 700 -17.36 -15.17 8.87
N PRO A 701 -18.11 -16.20 9.31
CA PRO A 701 -18.64 -17.25 8.43
C PRO A 701 -19.80 -16.80 7.53
N PHE A 702 -20.18 -15.52 7.55
CA PHE A 702 -21.29 -14.95 6.78
C PHE A 702 -21.00 -13.50 6.37
N VAL A 703 -21.88 -12.95 5.51
CA VAL A 703 -21.85 -11.54 5.08
C VAL A 703 -22.20 -10.61 6.23
N ILE A 704 -21.20 -10.13 6.94
CA ILE A 704 -21.42 -9.35 8.16
C ILE A 704 -22.15 -8.03 7.90
N GLN A 705 -21.93 -7.39 6.74
CA GLN A 705 -22.63 -6.16 6.36
C GLN A 705 -24.12 -6.39 6.14
N ASP A 706 -24.53 -7.59 5.72
CA ASP A 706 -25.94 -7.92 5.50
C ASP A 706 -26.66 -8.02 6.84
N ARG A 707 -26.09 -8.79 7.77
CA ARG A 707 -26.60 -8.86 9.15
C ARG A 707 -26.57 -7.52 9.86
N MET A 708 -25.51 -6.72 9.67
CA MET A 708 -25.39 -5.39 10.28
C MET A 708 -26.43 -4.42 9.70
N ALA A 709 -26.68 -4.45 8.40
CA ALA A 709 -27.70 -3.63 7.77
C ALA A 709 -29.10 -4.01 8.27
N GLU A 710 -29.42 -5.30 8.31
CA GLU A 710 -30.69 -5.80 8.88
C GLU A 710 -30.85 -5.39 10.35
N ALA A 711 -29.80 -5.55 11.16
CA ALA A 711 -29.79 -5.12 12.55
C ALA A 711 -30.01 -3.60 12.68
N CYS A 712 -29.37 -2.79 11.84
CA CYS A 712 -29.58 -1.34 11.83
C CYS A 712 -31.04 -0.97 11.53
N VAL A 713 -31.70 -1.69 10.61
CA VAL A 713 -33.11 -1.46 10.26
C VAL A 713 -34.02 -1.84 11.44
N LYS A 714 -33.79 -2.99 12.08
CA LYS A 714 -34.51 -3.41 13.30
C LYS A 714 -34.34 -2.39 14.43
N HIS A 715 -33.10 -1.94 14.66
CA HIS A 715 -32.77 -0.92 15.65
C HIS A 715 -33.44 0.41 15.33
N ALA A 716 -33.43 0.82 14.05
CA ALA A 716 -34.09 2.05 13.63
C ALA A 716 -35.61 1.97 13.89
N ARG A 717 -36.28 0.87 13.49
CA ARG A 717 -37.71 0.63 13.77
C ARG A 717 -37.99 0.77 15.26
N GLU A 718 -37.26 0.05 16.09
CA GLU A 718 -37.46 0.06 17.54
C GLU A 718 -37.21 1.44 18.16
N MET A 719 -36.10 2.09 17.84
CA MET A 719 -35.76 3.40 18.39
C MET A 719 -36.73 4.48 17.96
N LEU A 720 -37.18 4.48 16.71
CA LEU A 720 -38.17 5.44 16.21
C LEU A 720 -39.53 5.22 16.90
N LYS A 721 -39.98 3.97 17.05
CA LYS A 721 -41.21 3.62 17.77
C LYS A 721 -41.17 4.08 19.22
N ARG A 722 -40.07 3.80 19.93
CA ARG A 722 -39.84 4.26 21.31
C ARG A 722 -39.78 5.78 21.41
N SER A 723 -39.09 6.45 20.47
CA SER A 723 -38.97 7.92 20.45
C SER A 723 -40.33 8.61 20.25
N LEU A 724 -41.18 8.07 19.37
CA LEU A 724 -42.55 8.57 19.19
C LEU A 724 -43.40 8.38 20.44
N ALA A 725 -43.33 7.21 21.07
CA ALA A 725 -44.05 6.92 22.32
C ALA A 725 -43.60 7.85 23.47
N ALA A 726 -42.30 8.15 23.54
CA ALA A 726 -41.71 9.11 24.48
C ALA A 726 -41.96 10.59 24.09
N ARG A 727 -42.67 10.84 22.97
CA ARG A 727 -42.93 12.19 22.43
C ARG A 727 -41.66 13.01 22.20
N ARG A 728 -40.56 12.35 21.82
CA ARG A 728 -39.29 13.02 21.53
C ARG A 728 -39.47 13.96 20.33
N LYS A 729 -38.83 15.12 20.38
CA LYS A 729 -38.76 16.03 19.22
C LYS A 729 -37.97 15.36 18.09
N MET A 730 -38.61 15.23 16.93
CA MET A 730 -38.03 14.59 15.75
C MET A 730 -38.31 15.39 14.48
N PRO A 731 -37.42 15.32 13.47
CA PRO A 731 -37.76 15.78 12.14
C PRO A 731 -38.98 14.99 11.64
N SER A 732 -40.02 15.68 11.15
CA SER A 732 -41.17 15.08 10.44
C SER A 732 -41.79 13.82 11.09
N PRO A 733 -42.39 13.91 12.29
CA PRO A 733 -42.96 12.74 12.98
C PRO A 733 -44.00 11.96 12.16
N ASP A 734 -44.75 12.63 11.29
CA ASP A 734 -45.72 11.96 10.40
C ASP A 734 -45.03 11.06 9.37
N LYS A 735 -43.86 11.47 8.83
CA LYS A 735 -43.07 10.61 7.94
C LYS A 735 -42.54 9.39 8.68
N VAL A 736 -42.15 9.57 9.95
CA VAL A 736 -41.71 8.46 10.81
C VAL A 736 -42.84 7.46 11.06
N ARG A 737 -44.08 7.91 11.28
CA ARG A 737 -45.23 7.00 11.42
C ARG A 737 -45.49 6.19 10.15
N LYS A 738 -45.43 6.85 8.97
CA LYS A 738 -45.57 6.17 7.67
C LYS A 738 -44.45 5.15 7.45
N LEU A 739 -43.22 5.54 7.75
CA LEU A 739 -42.06 4.66 7.72
C LEU A 739 -42.26 3.41 8.60
N LEU A 740 -42.68 3.61 9.85
CA LEU A 740 -42.91 2.49 10.77
C LEU A 740 -43.99 1.55 10.27
N ALA A 741 -45.07 2.04 9.65
CA ALA A 741 -46.08 1.17 9.05
C ALA A 741 -45.50 0.29 7.94
N ILE A 742 -44.65 0.85 7.06
CA ILE A 742 -43.96 0.10 6.01
C ILE A 742 -42.99 -0.92 6.59
N LEU A 743 -42.25 -0.55 7.65
CA LEU A 743 -41.31 -1.46 8.30
C LEU A 743 -42.01 -2.57 9.10
N ASP A 744 -43.17 -2.27 9.71
CA ASP A 744 -44.00 -3.26 10.39
C ASP A 744 -44.49 -4.30 9.36
N GLU A 745 -44.99 -3.86 8.21
CA GLU A 745 -45.38 -4.76 7.10
C GLU A 745 -44.22 -5.62 6.59
N ARG A 746 -43.05 -5.03 6.33
CA ARG A 746 -41.90 -5.74 5.72
C ARG A 746 -41.15 -6.70 6.65
N LEU A 747 -41.24 -6.51 7.97
CA LEU A 747 -40.45 -7.25 8.95
C LEU A 747 -41.26 -8.24 9.78
N ASP A 748 -42.59 -8.13 9.73
CA ASP A 748 -43.49 -9.08 10.40
C ASP A 748 -43.95 -10.22 9.45
N ASP A 749 -43.61 -10.13 8.16
CA ASP A 749 -43.57 -11.23 7.17
C ASP A 749 -42.24 -12.03 7.25
#